data_AF-A0A2I0KFL9-F1
#
_entry.id   AF-A0A2I0KFL9-F1
#
_cell.length_a   1.000
_cell.length_b   1.000
_cell.length_c   1.000
_cell.angle_alpha   90.00
_cell.angle_beta   90.00
_cell.angle_gamma   90.00
#
_symmetry.space_group_name_H-M   'P 1'
#
loop_
_entity.id
_entity.type
_entity.pdbx_description
1 polymer ?
#
loop_
_entity_poly.entity_id
_entity_poly.type
_entity_poly.pdbx_seq_one_letter_code
_entity_poly.pdbx_strand_id
1 'polypeptide(L)'
;MEAGVKTGDARGGVASRTRSGGRRADPRPRKREKPPRPKSDEEPGFPVRCRAKHFDENGNPVESLMCHQCQRNDKGRVVRCTKCKSKRYCIPCITTWYPQSTEDSIAEACPFCCKNCNCKSCMRLDGALKRTLELNLEYSDNEKLQHSLHILRLLLPFLKQLNHDQLMEKKMEAECQGLSLSDLKVREARLDNNERAYCNNCRTSIFDYHRSCPNCSYDLCLICCDEIREGRLQGGEKEVIIEYINRGSDYLHGGEAKGERNVSLSSVKKVKSEPEWKANEDGTIPCPRELIGGCGDGLLELRCMFSDNWVSQLVNKAEELIKSYHYTESLEASGEKCSCFTPDGAVDLTSGNLRKAASRGDANDNYLYWPKARDLKFEDLRHFQCHWAKGEPVIVSNALETTPGLSWEPMVMWRAFRQISNAKHLRHLDVTAIDCLDLSEVDVNIHQFFKGYSEGRFDSKKWPQILKLKDWPPKNEFDEKLPRHGIEFITSLPFKEYTHLKEGFLNLATKLPEGILKPDLGPKTYIAYGVHPELGRGDSVTKLHCDMSDAVNVLTHTAELTLSRDHLHKMLKVKKQHIKQDEKEIFGIVCEKKKGTEKTVPSASPNSCKPELDCLATDTDENKNPSLGVENEKFDASTTPNGETLEKTAENADGSNGLMHSDEEIEEKIPRKERAVRGRKRKRGGYSK
;
A
#
# COMPACT_ATOMS: atom_id res chain seq x y z
N MET A 1 -16.82 -46.22 40.08
CA MET A 1 -16.93 -47.69 39.95
C MET A 1 -15.85 -48.17 39.01
N GLU A 2 -15.39 -49.40 39.22
CA GLU A 2 -14.41 -50.18 38.46
C GLU A 2 -14.77 -50.34 36.97
N ALA A 3 -13.96 -50.90 36.06
CA ALA A 3 -12.50 -51.09 35.88
C ALA A 3 -12.34 -51.74 34.47
N GLY A 4 -11.14 -51.79 33.87
CA GLY A 4 -11.04 -52.34 32.50
C GLY A 4 -9.66 -52.46 31.86
N VAL A 5 -8.65 -52.93 32.59
CA VAL A 5 -7.32 -53.24 32.02
C VAL A 5 -7.37 -54.53 31.18
N LYS A 6 -6.64 -54.59 30.06
CA LYS A 6 -6.01 -55.84 29.58
C LYS A 6 -4.64 -55.59 28.94
N THR A 7 -3.65 -56.33 29.42
CA THR A 7 -2.26 -56.37 28.97
C THR A 7 -1.98 -57.64 28.15
N GLY A 8 -0.83 -57.69 27.48
CA GLY A 8 -0.35 -58.89 26.78
C GLY A 8 1.18 -58.90 26.64
N ASP A 9 1.85 -59.72 27.45
CA ASP A 9 3.30 -59.98 27.44
C ASP A 9 3.70 -61.03 26.38
N ALA A 10 4.93 -60.95 25.87
CA ALA A 10 5.75 -62.13 25.54
C ALA A 10 7.25 -61.79 25.41
N ARG A 11 8.11 -62.73 25.82
CA ARG A 11 9.57 -62.57 25.95
C ARG A 11 10.34 -63.26 24.80
N GLY A 12 11.59 -62.84 24.57
CA GLY A 12 12.57 -63.64 23.83
C GLY A 12 13.91 -62.90 23.62
N GLY A 13 15.03 -63.56 23.93
CA GLY A 13 16.37 -63.05 23.61
C GLY A 13 17.40 -64.16 23.63
N VAL A 14 18.62 -63.89 23.16
CA VAL A 14 19.94 -64.47 23.56
C VAL A 14 21.02 -64.19 22.50
N ALA A 15 22.22 -63.78 22.96
CA ALA A 15 23.56 -63.86 22.31
C ALA A 15 23.85 -63.12 20.98
N SER A 16 25.08 -62.74 20.61
CA SER A 16 26.35 -62.47 21.34
C SER A 16 27.41 -61.96 20.33
N ARG A 17 28.19 -60.91 20.66
CA ARG A 17 29.69 -60.84 20.53
C ARG A 17 30.24 -59.41 20.67
N THR A 18 31.53 -59.35 21.02
CA THR A 18 32.22 -58.22 21.66
C THR A 18 33.41 -57.67 20.86
N ARG A 19 33.65 -56.36 20.96
CA ARG A 19 34.97 -55.66 20.89
C ARG A 19 34.72 -54.15 21.09
N SER A 20 35.39 -53.33 21.90
CA SER A 20 36.28 -53.39 23.09
C SER A 20 37.26 -52.19 22.98
N GLY A 21 37.23 -51.26 23.94
CA GLY A 21 38.06 -50.02 24.00
C GLY A 21 37.16 -48.78 24.07
N GLY A 22 37.09 -47.96 25.14
CA GLY A 22 37.98 -47.76 26.30
C GLY A 22 39.10 -46.77 25.95
N ARG A 23 39.45 -45.71 26.70
CA ARG A 23 38.96 -45.03 27.93
C ARG A 23 39.21 -43.51 27.69
N ARG A 24 38.73 -42.48 28.42
CA ARG A 24 38.13 -42.26 29.77
C ARG A 24 37.31 -40.94 29.67
N ALA A 25 36.55 -40.53 30.70
CA ALA A 25 36.04 -39.15 30.84
C ALA A 25 36.12 -38.70 32.32
N ASP A 26 36.54 -37.46 32.55
CA ASP A 26 36.81 -36.88 33.89
C ASP A 26 36.03 -35.56 34.04
N PRO A 27 35.52 -35.18 35.22
CA PRO A 27 34.53 -34.11 35.36
C PRO A 27 35.16 -32.71 35.38
N ARG A 28 34.53 -31.75 34.69
CA ARG A 28 34.98 -30.35 34.66
C ARG A 28 34.57 -29.59 35.94
N PRO A 29 35.41 -28.68 36.48
CA PRO A 29 35.14 -27.96 37.71
C PRO A 29 34.15 -26.80 37.54
N ARG A 30 33.44 -26.47 38.62
CA ARG A 30 32.54 -25.30 38.72
C ARG A 30 33.32 -24.00 38.51
N LYS A 31 32.84 -23.10 37.64
CA LYS A 31 33.38 -21.74 37.50
C LYS A 31 32.86 -20.85 38.63
N ARG A 32 33.75 -20.07 39.24
CA ARG A 32 33.41 -18.97 40.15
C ARG A 32 32.82 -17.79 39.36
N GLU A 33 31.80 -17.15 39.93
CA GLU A 33 31.28 -15.89 39.44
C GLU A 33 32.27 -14.74 39.71
N LYS A 34 32.20 -13.67 38.92
CA LYS A 34 32.94 -12.42 39.12
C LYS A 34 31.93 -11.29 39.36
N PRO A 35 32.25 -10.30 40.22
CA PRO A 35 31.35 -9.17 40.50
C PRO A 35 31.22 -8.25 39.28
N PRO A 36 30.12 -7.49 39.17
CA PRO A 36 29.88 -6.58 38.06
C PRO A 36 30.84 -5.37 38.10
N ARG A 37 31.22 -4.87 36.92
CA ARG A 37 31.90 -3.57 36.76
C ARG A 37 30.86 -2.47 36.49
N PRO A 38 31.14 -1.21 36.88
CA PRO A 38 30.24 -0.10 36.58
C PRO A 38 30.13 0.13 35.07
N LYS A 39 28.96 0.60 34.63
CA LYS A 39 28.72 0.98 33.24
C LYS A 39 29.37 2.34 32.98
N SER A 40 30.16 2.43 31.92
CA SER A 40 30.50 3.69 31.25
C SER A 40 29.66 3.81 29.98
N ASP A 41 29.25 5.01 29.62
CA ASP A 41 28.44 5.26 28.43
C ASP A 41 29.24 4.96 27.15
N GLU A 42 28.79 3.98 26.37
CA GLU A 42 29.31 3.64 25.05
C GLU A 42 28.20 3.80 24.00
N GLU A 43 28.51 4.45 22.87
CA GLU A 43 27.62 4.54 21.72
C GLU A 43 27.20 3.15 21.18
N PRO A 44 25.96 2.98 20.67
CA PRO A 44 25.42 1.66 20.31
C PRO A 44 26.14 0.99 19.13
N GLY A 45 27.01 0.02 19.43
CA GLY A 45 27.78 -0.76 18.47
C GLY A 45 27.00 -1.81 17.64
N PHE A 46 27.50 -2.06 16.42
CA PHE A 46 26.94 -2.98 15.41
C PHE A 46 27.03 -4.49 15.78
N PRO A 47 26.18 -5.37 15.20
CA PRO A 47 26.07 -6.77 15.65
C PRO A 47 27.20 -7.69 15.17
N VAL A 48 27.50 -8.70 16.01
CA VAL A 48 28.68 -9.59 15.95
C VAL A 48 28.86 -10.39 14.64
N ARG A 49 27.80 -10.64 13.86
CA ARG A 49 27.89 -11.31 12.54
C ARG A 49 28.14 -10.37 11.36
N CYS A 50 27.95 -9.07 11.57
CA CYS A 50 28.35 -8.01 10.66
C CYS A 50 29.45 -7.17 11.32
N ARG A 51 30.61 -7.77 11.64
CA ARG A 51 31.85 -7.01 11.91
C ARG A 51 31.99 -5.93 10.82
N ALA A 52 31.77 -4.64 11.08
CA ALA A 52 32.20 -3.82 12.21
C ALA A 52 33.71 -3.95 12.29
N LYS A 53 34.38 -2.91 11.77
CA LYS A 53 35.84 -2.71 11.65
C LYS A 53 36.61 -3.86 12.31
N HIS A 54 37.15 -4.79 11.53
CA HIS A 54 38.22 -5.63 12.07
C HIS A 54 39.28 -4.65 12.55
N PHE A 55 39.71 -4.74 13.79
CA PHE A 55 40.79 -3.92 14.30
C PHE A 55 42.04 -4.79 14.44
N ASP A 56 43.21 -4.24 14.15
CA ASP A 56 44.48 -4.90 14.46
C ASP A 56 44.73 -4.87 15.98
N GLU A 57 45.83 -5.45 16.43
CA GLU A 57 46.20 -5.49 17.85
C GLU A 57 46.45 -4.08 18.44
N ASN A 58 46.54 -3.06 17.59
CA ASN A 58 46.76 -1.65 17.94
C ASN A 58 45.48 -0.80 17.83
N GLY A 59 44.33 -1.37 17.45
CA GLY A 59 43.07 -0.64 17.31
C GLY A 59 42.84 0.06 15.96
N ASN A 60 43.61 -0.26 14.91
CA ASN A 60 43.44 0.31 13.56
C ASN A 60 42.47 -0.51 12.70
N PRO A 61 41.56 0.11 11.90
CA PRO A 61 40.66 -0.62 11.02
C PRO A 61 41.41 -1.43 9.93
N VAL A 62 41.49 -2.74 10.12
CA VAL A 62 41.93 -3.71 9.12
C VAL A 62 40.98 -3.67 7.93
N GLU A 63 41.57 -3.44 6.77
CA GLU A 63 40.85 -3.38 5.51
C GLU A 63 40.32 -4.76 5.09
N SER A 64 39.05 -4.85 4.69
CA SER A 64 38.56 -6.09 4.09
C SER A 64 39.10 -6.28 2.68
N LEU A 65 39.75 -7.43 2.44
CA LEU A 65 40.12 -7.87 1.10
C LEU A 65 38.91 -8.38 0.27
N MET A 66 37.69 -8.36 0.80
CA MET A 66 36.49 -8.84 0.11
C MET A 66 35.55 -7.69 -0.25
N CYS A 67 34.99 -7.72 -1.46
CA CYS A 67 33.90 -6.81 -1.82
C CYS A 67 32.69 -7.08 -0.90
N HIS A 68 32.21 -6.05 -0.20
CA HIS A 68 31.12 -6.20 0.77
C HIS A 68 29.81 -6.71 0.12
N GLN A 69 29.55 -6.33 -1.13
CA GLN A 69 28.33 -6.66 -1.87
C GLN A 69 28.27 -8.12 -2.35
N CYS A 70 29.35 -8.65 -2.92
CA CYS A 70 29.39 -10.00 -3.51
C CYS A 70 30.25 -11.01 -2.75
N GLN A 71 31.02 -10.59 -1.73
CA GLN A 71 31.94 -11.42 -0.95
C GLN A 71 32.96 -12.15 -1.85
N ARG A 72 33.58 -11.40 -2.78
CA ARG A 72 34.66 -11.86 -3.66
C ARG A 72 35.78 -10.81 -3.75
N ASN A 73 36.97 -11.24 -4.13
CA ASN A 73 38.16 -10.41 -4.35
C ASN A 73 38.68 -10.45 -5.81
N ASP A 74 38.06 -11.27 -6.68
CA ASP A 74 38.51 -11.57 -8.05
C ASP A 74 37.80 -10.73 -9.14
N LYS A 75 37.13 -9.65 -8.76
CA LYS A 75 36.30 -8.80 -9.66
C LYS A 75 36.99 -7.52 -10.12
N GLY A 76 38.32 -7.53 -10.16
CA GLY A 76 39.13 -6.40 -10.65
C GLY A 76 39.08 -5.18 -9.73
N ARG A 77 38.91 -4.00 -10.31
CA ARG A 77 38.98 -2.69 -9.63
C ARG A 77 37.93 -2.56 -8.52
N VAL A 78 38.32 -1.89 -7.44
CA VAL A 78 37.49 -1.67 -6.24
C VAL A 78 37.56 -0.21 -5.77
N VAL A 79 36.44 0.29 -5.25
CA VAL A 79 36.33 1.53 -4.50
C VAL A 79 36.36 1.22 -3.00
N ARG A 80 37.05 2.03 -2.20
CA ARG A 80 37.20 1.87 -0.74
C ARG A 80 36.52 3.02 -0.01
N CYS A 81 35.78 2.70 1.04
CA CYS A 81 35.09 3.70 1.86
C CYS A 81 36.05 4.43 2.80
N THR A 82 36.20 5.75 2.67
CA THR A 82 37.01 6.59 3.56
C THR A 82 36.36 6.75 4.93
N LYS A 83 35.02 6.90 5.00
CA LYS A 83 34.25 7.05 6.25
C LYS A 83 34.37 5.86 7.22
N CYS A 84 34.48 4.62 6.73
CA CYS A 84 34.64 3.44 7.61
C CYS A 84 35.96 2.68 7.48
N LYS A 85 36.79 3.00 6.47
CA LYS A 85 38.12 2.43 6.14
C LYS A 85 38.19 0.90 5.96
N SER A 86 37.10 0.18 6.21
CA SER A 86 37.05 -1.28 6.32
C SER A 86 36.28 -1.98 5.19
N LYS A 87 35.42 -1.26 4.45
CA LYS A 87 34.57 -1.82 3.39
C LYS A 87 35.01 -1.34 2.01
N ARG A 88 34.98 -2.27 1.05
CA ARG A 88 35.25 -2.02 -0.36
C ARG A 88 34.19 -2.63 -1.28
N TYR A 89 34.00 -2.06 -2.46
CA TYR A 89 33.02 -2.50 -3.45
C TYR A 89 33.72 -2.62 -4.81
N CYS A 90 33.56 -3.74 -5.53
CA CYS A 90 34.07 -3.84 -6.90
C CYS A 90 33.15 -3.10 -7.87
N ILE A 91 33.70 -2.56 -8.95
CA ILE A 91 32.94 -1.75 -9.92
C ILE A 91 31.70 -2.50 -10.46
N PRO A 92 31.76 -3.79 -10.84
CA PRO A 92 30.56 -4.52 -11.25
C PRO A 92 29.46 -4.55 -10.17
N CYS A 93 29.83 -4.49 -8.88
CA CYS A 93 28.85 -4.42 -7.81
C CYS A 93 28.29 -3.01 -7.56
N ILE A 94 29.02 -1.96 -7.92
CA ILE A 94 28.52 -0.58 -7.88
C ILE A 94 27.51 -0.42 -9.03
N THR A 95 27.96 -0.62 -10.27
CA THR A 95 27.12 -0.47 -11.47
C THR A 95 25.84 -1.30 -11.45
N THR A 96 25.87 -2.56 -10.96
CA THR A 96 24.67 -3.42 -10.94
C THR A 96 23.71 -3.12 -9.80
N TRP A 97 24.17 -2.62 -8.65
CA TRP A 97 23.35 -2.56 -7.43
C TRP A 97 23.14 -1.15 -6.87
N TYR A 98 23.88 -0.17 -7.38
CA TYR A 98 23.85 1.24 -6.99
C TYR A 98 24.06 2.12 -8.24
N PRO A 99 23.25 1.97 -9.30
CA PRO A 99 23.49 2.62 -10.60
C PRO A 99 23.48 4.16 -10.54
N GLN A 100 22.77 4.73 -9.56
CA GLN A 100 22.69 6.18 -9.32
C GLN A 100 23.84 6.72 -8.44
N SER A 101 24.79 5.88 -8.01
CA SER A 101 25.91 6.30 -7.15
C SER A 101 27.20 6.41 -7.94
N THR A 102 27.82 7.59 -7.93
CA THR A 102 29.17 7.79 -8.47
C THR A 102 30.21 7.04 -7.64
N GLU A 103 31.35 6.71 -8.24
CA GLU A 103 32.44 6.05 -7.50
C GLU A 103 32.97 6.89 -6.35
N ASP A 104 33.03 8.22 -6.52
CA ASP A 104 33.45 9.16 -5.47
C ASP A 104 32.46 9.19 -4.29
N SER A 105 31.14 9.15 -4.55
CA SER A 105 30.14 9.04 -3.48
C SER A 105 30.27 7.72 -2.69
N ILE A 106 30.58 6.61 -3.37
CA ILE A 106 30.85 5.31 -2.73
C ILE A 106 32.17 5.33 -1.94
N ALA A 107 33.15 6.12 -2.40
CA ALA A 107 34.42 6.33 -1.71
C ALA A 107 34.23 7.17 -0.45
N GLU A 108 33.53 8.29 -0.53
CA GLU A 108 33.19 9.16 0.61
C GLU A 108 32.39 8.38 1.67
N ALA A 109 31.23 7.83 1.28
CA ALA A 109 30.36 7.09 2.17
C ALA A 109 29.72 5.90 1.43
N CYS A 110 30.30 4.71 1.60
CA CYS A 110 29.76 3.52 0.95
C CYS A 110 28.34 3.16 1.45
N PRO A 111 27.57 2.33 0.71
CA PRO A 111 26.17 2.04 1.02
C PRO A 111 25.88 1.48 2.42
N PHE A 112 26.86 0.84 3.07
CA PHE A 112 26.69 0.41 4.46
C PHE A 112 26.69 1.60 5.43
N CYS A 113 27.55 2.60 5.18
CA CYS A 113 27.65 3.81 5.97
C CYS A 113 26.48 4.77 5.73
N CYS A 114 25.91 4.75 4.52
CA CYS A 114 24.67 5.44 4.16
C CYS A 114 23.40 4.65 4.53
N LYS A 115 23.53 3.55 5.31
CA LYS A 115 22.42 2.70 5.75
C LYS A 115 21.53 2.10 4.64
N ASN A 116 21.90 2.17 3.36
CA ASN A 116 21.13 1.69 2.19
C ASN A 116 21.70 0.44 1.44
N CYS A 117 22.77 -0.16 1.97
CA CYS A 117 23.42 -1.37 1.40
C CYS A 117 22.47 -2.56 1.12
N ASN A 118 22.22 -2.91 -0.14
CA ASN A 118 21.41 -4.07 -0.56
C ASN A 118 22.19 -5.41 -0.61
N CYS A 119 23.23 -5.58 0.21
CA CYS A 119 23.97 -6.85 0.27
C CYS A 119 23.14 -7.95 0.97
N LYS A 120 23.47 -9.23 0.72
CA LYS A 120 22.66 -10.36 1.23
C LYS A 120 22.55 -10.38 2.76
N SER A 121 23.64 -10.05 3.46
CA SER A 121 23.68 -10.06 4.92
C SER A 121 22.88 -8.88 5.48
N CYS A 122 23.07 -7.67 4.94
CA CYS A 122 22.40 -6.48 5.46
C CYS A 122 20.90 -6.42 5.12
N MET A 123 20.40 -7.14 4.11
CA MET A 123 18.95 -7.27 3.86
C MET A 123 18.24 -8.22 4.84
N ARG A 124 18.97 -9.11 5.53
CA ARG A 124 18.41 -10.04 6.54
C ARG A 124 18.20 -9.40 7.92
N LEU A 125 18.56 -8.13 8.07
CA LEU A 125 18.28 -7.31 9.26
C LEU A 125 18.72 -7.95 10.60
N ASP A 126 20.02 -8.25 10.75
CA ASP A 126 20.60 -8.68 12.03
C ASP A 126 20.17 -7.73 13.17
N GLY A 127 19.74 -8.26 14.32
CA GLY A 127 18.90 -7.53 15.30
C GLY A 127 19.43 -6.24 15.95
N ALA A 128 20.70 -5.87 15.77
CA ALA A 128 21.18 -4.52 16.15
C ALA A 128 21.14 -3.51 14.99
N LEU A 129 21.14 -3.96 13.72
CA LEU A 129 20.82 -3.09 12.57
C LEU A 129 19.35 -2.66 12.63
N LYS A 130 18.45 -3.54 13.09
CA LYS A 130 17.03 -3.25 13.34
C LYS A 130 16.85 -2.00 14.21
N ARG A 131 17.43 -2.00 15.42
CA ARG A 131 17.38 -0.87 16.38
C ARG A 131 18.06 0.43 15.92
N THR A 132 18.89 0.40 14.87
CA THR A 132 19.55 1.61 14.32
C THR A 132 18.81 2.17 13.08
N LEU A 133 17.75 1.49 12.65
CA LEU A 133 16.90 1.85 11.53
C LEU A 133 15.45 2.13 11.95
N GLU A 134 14.96 1.47 13.00
CA GLU A 134 13.70 1.83 13.65
C GLU A 134 13.82 3.26 14.21
N LEU A 135 12.85 4.11 13.85
CA LEU A 135 12.66 5.43 14.44
C LEU A 135 11.98 5.25 15.80
N ASN A 136 12.37 6.07 16.77
CA ASN A 136 11.61 6.26 18.01
C ASN A 136 10.88 7.61 17.90
N LEU A 137 9.56 7.61 18.01
CA LEU A 137 8.75 8.83 18.12
C LEU A 137 8.60 9.21 19.59
N GLU A 138 9.24 10.31 19.98
CA GLU A 138 9.12 10.88 21.32
C GLU A 138 8.16 12.07 21.29
N TYR A 139 7.23 12.09 22.23
CA TYR A 139 6.24 13.16 22.41
C TYR A 139 6.40 13.74 23.82
N SER A 140 6.42 15.07 23.93
CA SER A 140 6.31 15.75 25.23
C SER A 140 4.96 15.47 25.89
N ASP A 141 4.87 15.64 27.21
CA ASP A 141 3.61 15.40 27.92
C ASP A 141 2.50 16.39 27.52
N ASN A 142 2.88 17.59 27.04
CA ASN A 142 1.94 18.53 26.43
C ASN A 142 1.38 18.00 25.09
N GLU A 143 2.22 17.49 24.19
CA GLU A 143 1.76 16.89 22.92
C GLU A 143 0.88 15.67 23.18
N LYS A 144 1.26 14.80 24.12
CA LYS A 144 0.42 13.66 24.54
C LYS A 144 -0.96 14.11 25.02
N LEU A 145 -1.03 15.19 25.82
CA LEU A 145 -2.30 15.75 26.31
C LEU A 145 -3.14 16.30 25.14
N GLN A 146 -2.56 17.14 24.29
CA GLN A 146 -3.23 17.72 23.12
C GLN A 146 -3.76 16.66 22.16
N HIS A 147 -2.95 15.64 21.85
CA HIS A 147 -3.36 14.51 21.02
C HIS A 147 -4.47 13.67 21.69
N SER A 148 -4.43 13.49 23.02
CA SER A 148 -5.48 12.77 23.75
C SER A 148 -6.81 13.54 23.74
N LEU A 149 -6.77 14.87 23.92
CA LEU A 149 -7.95 15.73 23.80
C LEU A 149 -8.51 15.74 22.37
N HIS A 150 -7.64 15.75 21.36
CA HIS A 150 -8.04 15.64 19.96
C HIS A 150 -8.75 14.31 19.65
N ILE A 151 -8.19 13.17 20.08
CA ILE A 151 -8.85 11.85 19.96
C ILE A 151 -10.21 11.85 20.67
N LEU A 152 -10.28 12.40 21.88
CA LEU A 152 -11.51 12.44 22.67
C LEU A 152 -12.60 13.27 21.99
N ARG A 153 -12.24 14.43 21.41
CA ARG A 153 -13.14 15.28 20.63
C ARG A 153 -13.64 14.59 19.36
N LEU A 154 -12.76 13.88 18.63
CA LEU A 154 -13.14 13.13 17.44
C LEU A 154 -14.06 11.95 17.75
N LEU A 155 -13.80 11.20 18.82
CA LEU A 155 -14.55 9.98 19.15
C LEU A 155 -15.86 10.23 19.91
N LEU A 156 -15.98 11.33 20.66
CA LEU A 156 -17.17 11.58 21.49
C LEU A 156 -18.50 11.56 20.71
N PRO A 157 -18.65 12.15 19.51
CA PRO A 157 -19.89 12.04 18.73
C PRO A 157 -20.29 10.59 18.43
N PHE A 158 -19.32 9.75 18.05
CA PHE A 158 -19.55 8.33 17.78
C PHE A 158 -19.89 7.55 19.05
N LEU A 159 -19.24 7.85 20.17
CA LEU A 159 -19.57 7.25 21.47
C LEU A 159 -20.97 7.65 21.95
N LYS A 160 -21.40 8.88 21.69
CA LYS A 160 -22.78 9.34 21.97
C LYS A 160 -23.81 8.63 21.12
N GLN A 161 -23.56 8.47 19.82
CA GLN A 161 -24.45 7.72 18.93
C GLN A 161 -24.55 6.26 19.37
N LEU A 162 -23.41 5.58 19.59
CA LEU A 162 -23.37 4.21 20.09
C LEU A 162 -24.15 4.03 21.40
N ASN A 163 -23.98 4.96 22.36
CA ASN A 163 -24.72 4.93 23.61
C ASN A 163 -26.23 5.18 23.42
N HIS A 164 -26.61 6.01 22.45
CA HIS A 164 -28.01 6.24 22.08
C HIS A 164 -28.63 4.97 21.51
N ASP A 165 -27.98 4.35 20.52
CA ASP A 165 -28.45 3.13 19.84
C ASP A 165 -28.63 1.98 20.85
N GLN A 166 -27.63 1.76 21.72
CA GLN A 166 -27.72 0.80 22.82
C GLN A 166 -28.90 1.07 23.77
N LEU A 167 -29.12 2.33 24.14
CA LEU A 167 -30.21 2.72 25.03
C LEU A 167 -31.59 2.57 24.38
N MET A 168 -31.70 2.84 23.07
CA MET A 168 -32.94 2.66 22.32
C MET A 168 -33.28 1.17 22.17
N GLU A 169 -32.29 0.33 21.85
CA GLU A 169 -32.50 -1.12 21.83
C GLU A 169 -32.87 -1.69 23.21
N LYS A 170 -32.24 -1.20 24.28
CA LYS A 170 -32.55 -1.60 25.67
C LYS A 170 -33.97 -1.19 26.08
N LYS A 171 -34.48 -0.04 25.61
CA LYS A 171 -35.89 0.36 25.81
C LYS A 171 -36.84 -0.58 25.07
N MET A 172 -36.57 -0.85 23.80
CA MET A 172 -37.36 -1.78 22.99
C MET A 172 -37.48 -3.15 23.66
N GLU A 173 -36.36 -3.69 24.18
CA GLU A 173 -36.38 -4.96 24.92
C GLU A 173 -37.18 -4.90 26.23
N ALA A 174 -37.09 -3.80 26.98
CA ALA A 174 -37.88 -3.62 28.20
C ALA A 174 -39.38 -3.54 27.90
N GLU A 175 -39.76 -2.82 26.85
CA GLU A 175 -41.14 -2.71 26.36
C GLU A 175 -41.69 -4.07 25.89
N CYS A 176 -40.91 -4.83 25.10
CA CYS A 176 -41.27 -6.19 24.67
C CYS A 176 -41.47 -7.16 25.85
N GLN A 177 -40.70 -7.01 26.93
CA GLN A 177 -40.81 -7.86 28.13
C GLN A 177 -41.83 -7.32 29.16
N GLY A 178 -42.42 -6.14 28.94
CA GLY A 178 -43.31 -5.49 29.91
C GLY A 178 -42.61 -5.06 31.22
N LEU A 179 -41.31 -4.76 31.16
CA LEU A 179 -40.46 -4.41 32.30
C LEU A 179 -40.09 -2.93 32.31
N SER A 180 -39.62 -2.43 33.47
CA SER A 180 -38.91 -1.15 33.51
C SER A 180 -37.45 -1.32 33.06
N LEU A 181 -36.82 -0.24 32.57
CA LEU A 181 -35.39 -0.23 32.22
C LEU A 181 -34.46 -0.63 33.38
N SER A 182 -34.89 -0.41 34.63
CA SER A 182 -34.14 -0.75 35.84
C SER A 182 -34.23 -2.23 36.22
N ASP A 183 -35.32 -2.89 35.81
CA ASP A 183 -35.58 -4.30 36.11
C ASP A 183 -35.06 -5.24 35.01
N LEU A 184 -34.87 -4.72 33.78
CA LEU A 184 -34.36 -5.47 32.64
C LEU A 184 -32.93 -5.96 32.87
N LYS A 185 -32.73 -7.28 32.77
CA LYS A 185 -31.42 -7.93 32.85
C LYS A 185 -31.03 -8.51 31.49
N VAL A 186 -30.21 -7.76 30.76
CA VAL A 186 -29.61 -8.23 29.49
C VAL A 186 -28.63 -9.37 29.79
N ARG A 187 -28.62 -10.40 28.95
CA ARG A 187 -27.71 -11.55 29.10
C ARG A 187 -26.34 -11.24 28.48
N GLU A 188 -25.27 -11.50 29.22
CA GLU A 188 -23.90 -11.40 28.69
C GLU A 188 -23.63 -12.55 27.69
N ALA A 189 -23.20 -12.18 26.48
CA ALA A 189 -22.62 -13.09 25.50
C ALA A 189 -21.17 -13.41 25.89
N ARG A 190 -20.84 -14.70 26.00
CA ARG A 190 -19.46 -15.14 26.25
C ARG A 190 -18.71 -15.20 24.92
N LEU A 191 -17.70 -14.36 24.78
CA LEU A 191 -16.75 -14.39 23.67
C LEU A 191 -15.34 -14.51 24.24
N ASP A 192 -14.52 -15.37 23.62
CA ASP A 192 -13.10 -15.44 23.96
C ASP A 192 -12.36 -14.24 23.36
N ASN A 193 -11.30 -13.77 24.02
CA ASN A 193 -10.51 -12.59 23.60
C ASN A 193 -9.89 -12.70 22.18
N ASN A 194 -9.84 -13.92 21.63
CA ASN A 194 -9.34 -14.22 20.29
C ASN A 194 -10.45 -14.31 19.22
N GLU A 195 -11.71 -14.10 19.59
CA GLU A 195 -12.85 -14.15 18.68
C GLU A 195 -13.43 -12.76 18.45
N ARG A 196 -14.13 -12.60 17.32
CA ARG A 196 -14.87 -11.38 16.99
C ARG A 196 -16.25 -11.80 16.53
N ALA A 197 -17.29 -11.31 17.20
CA ALA A 197 -18.66 -11.52 16.75
C ALA A 197 -18.93 -10.73 15.47
N TYR A 198 -19.73 -11.30 14.57
CA TYR A 198 -20.12 -10.69 13.30
C TYR A 198 -21.61 -10.86 13.09
N CYS A 199 -22.25 -9.83 12.53
CA CYS A 199 -23.64 -9.90 12.13
C CYS A 199 -23.80 -10.93 10.99
N ASN A 200 -24.65 -11.94 11.17
CA ASN A 200 -24.89 -12.97 10.16
C ASN A 200 -25.52 -12.37 8.87
N ASN A 201 -26.21 -11.23 9.00
CA ASN A 201 -26.82 -10.50 7.90
C ASN A 201 -25.80 -9.65 7.11
N CYS A 202 -25.34 -8.53 7.67
CA CYS A 202 -24.45 -7.58 6.97
C CYS A 202 -22.95 -7.90 7.03
N ARG A 203 -22.53 -8.93 7.77
CA ARG A 203 -21.13 -9.35 7.97
C ARG A 203 -20.22 -8.32 8.67
N THR A 204 -20.75 -7.19 9.11
CA THR A 204 -20.03 -6.22 9.96
C THR A 204 -19.79 -6.80 11.36
N SER A 205 -18.64 -6.46 11.97
CA SER A 205 -18.33 -6.88 13.34
C SER A 205 -19.24 -6.23 14.37
N ILE A 206 -19.70 -7.01 15.34
CA ILE A 206 -20.51 -6.55 16.47
C ILE A 206 -19.58 -6.06 17.58
N PHE A 207 -19.91 -4.91 18.18
CA PHE A 207 -19.12 -4.30 19.27
C PHE A 207 -19.56 -4.75 20.66
N ASP A 208 -20.86 -4.79 20.94
CA ASP A 208 -21.39 -4.99 22.30
C ASP A 208 -22.85 -5.48 22.27
N TYR A 209 -23.83 -4.58 22.23
CA TYR A 209 -25.25 -4.95 22.17
C TYR A 209 -25.60 -5.51 20.78
N HIS A 210 -26.32 -6.63 20.77
CA HIS A 210 -26.78 -7.33 19.58
C HIS A 210 -27.97 -8.23 19.92
N ARG A 211 -28.74 -8.62 18.91
CA ARG A 211 -29.76 -9.67 19.08
C ARG A 211 -29.21 -11.02 18.62
N SER A 212 -29.48 -12.08 19.39
CA SER A 212 -28.95 -13.42 19.17
C SER A 212 -30.05 -14.46 19.30
N CYS A 213 -30.11 -15.43 18.39
CA CYS A 213 -31.09 -16.52 18.49
C CYS A 213 -30.73 -17.48 19.63
N PRO A 214 -31.70 -17.93 20.45
CA PRO A 214 -31.45 -18.98 21.45
C PRO A 214 -31.35 -20.39 20.82
N ASN A 215 -31.94 -20.59 19.63
CA ASN A 215 -32.06 -21.90 18.97
C ASN A 215 -30.95 -22.17 17.94
N CYS A 216 -30.26 -21.14 17.45
CA CYS A 216 -29.15 -21.26 16.49
C CYS A 216 -28.15 -20.11 16.67
N SER A 217 -26.95 -20.23 16.10
CA SER A 217 -25.89 -19.20 16.19
C SER A 217 -26.10 -18.07 15.18
N TYR A 218 -27.27 -17.42 15.24
CA TYR A 218 -27.61 -16.27 14.40
C TYR A 218 -27.60 -14.98 15.22
N ASP A 219 -26.60 -14.14 14.96
CA ASP A 219 -26.38 -12.86 15.62
C ASP A 219 -26.65 -11.69 14.65
N LEU A 220 -27.25 -10.62 15.17
CA LEU A 220 -27.72 -9.48 14.41
C LEU A 220 -27.30 -8.18 15.11
N CYS A 221 -26.59 -7.30 14.39
CA CYS A 221 -26.21 -5.99 14.92
C CYS A 221 -27.42 -5.03 15.00
N LEU A 222 -27.31 -3.99 15.83
CA LEU A 222 -28.39 -3.02 16.06
C LEU A 222 -28.87 -2.34 14.77
N ILE A 223 -27.93 -1.94 13.90
CA ILE A 223 -28.23 -1.32 12.60
C ILE A 223 -29.18 -2.20 11.78
N CYS A 224 -28.90 -3.51 11.67
CA CYS A 224 -29.81 -4.43 10.97
C CYS A 224 -31.11 -4.70 11.75
N CYS A 225 -31.12 -4.58 13.08
CA CYS A 225 -32.39 -4.64 13.85
C CYS A 225 -33.31 -3.48 13.46
N ASP A 226 -32.76 -2.27 13.38
CA ASP A 226 -33.52 -1.07 13.05
C ASP A 226 -33.95 -1.06 11.57
N GLU A 227 -33.06 -1.43 10.64
CA GLU A 227 -33.42 -1.63 9.23
C GLU A 227 -34.61 -2.60 9.03
N ILE A 228 -34.66 -3.70 9.80
CA ILE A 228 -35.78 -4.67 9.75
C ILE A 228 -37.08 -4.06 10.28
N ARG A 229 -37.02 -3.29 11.37
CA ARG A 229 -38.19 -2.60 11.96
C ARG A 229 -38.71 -1.49 11.05
N GLU A 230 -37.84 -0.76 10.37
CA GLU A 230 -38.22 0.24 9.36
C GLU A 230 -38.72 -0.35 8.04
N GLY A 231 -38.54 -1.66 7.81
CA GLY A 231 -38.81 -2.30 6.52
C GLY A 231 -37.85 -1.86 5.41
N ARG A 232 -36.62 -1.48 5.78
CA ARG A 232 -35.57 -0.95 4.91
C ARG A 232 -34.28 -1.78 5.01
N LEU A 233 -34.39 -3.10 4.99
CA LEU A 233 -33.24 -4.00 5.04
C LEU A 233 -32.31 -3.76 3.84
N GLN A 234 -31.16 -3.14 4.09
CA GLN A 234 -30.10 -2.87 3.12
C GLN A 234 -28.91 -3.81 3.35
N GLY A 235 -28.65 -4.18 4.61
CA GLY A 235 -27.68 -5.21 4.95
C GLY A 235 -28.09 -6.56 4.34
N GLY A 236 -27.16 -7.20 3.63
CA GLY A 236 -27.35 -8.55 3.11
C GLY A 236 -27.74 -8.65 1.63
N GLU A 237 -27.72 -7.56 0.84
CA GLU A 237 -27.70 -7.68 -0.61
C GLU A 237 -26.58 -8.65 -1.02
N LYS A 238 -26.96 -9.73 -1.72
CA LYS A 238 -26.02 -10.73 -2.19
C LYS A 238 -24.96 -10.04 -3.02
N GLU A 239 -23.70 -10.31 -2.70
CA GLU A 239 -22.54 -9.92 -3.52
C GLU A 239 -22.91 -10.09 -5.00
N VAL A 240 -22.76 -9.04 -5.79
CA VAL A 240 -23.10 -9.09 -7.21
C VAL A 240 -22.05 -9.98 -7.88
N ILE A 241 -22.31 -11.29 -7.88
CA ILE A 241 -21.49 -12.29 -8.55
C ILE A 241 -21.67 -12.04 -10.06
N ILE A 242 -20.79 -11.20 -10.59
CA ILE A 242 -20.64 -11.02 -12.02
C ILE A 242 -20.07 -12.33 -12.55
N GLU A 243 -20.93 -13.19 -13.10
CA GLU A 243 -20.51 -14.45 -13.73
C GLU A 243 -19.51 -14.16 -14.86
N TYR A 244 -18.24 -14.46 -14.62
CA TYR A 244 -17.20 -14.28 -15.63
C TYR A 244 -17.34 -15.34 -16.73
N ILE A 245 -18.00 -14.96 -17.83
CA ILE A 245 -18.14 -15.82 -19.01
C ILE A 245 -16.84 -15.77 -19.82
N ASN A 246 -15.99 -16.79 -19.67
CA ASN A 246 -14.78 -16.94 -20.47
C ASN A 246 -15.10 -17.24 -21.94
N ARG A 247 -15.14 -16.20 -22.78
CA ARG A 247 -15.36 -16.29 -24.25
C ARG A 247 -14.09 -16.64 -25.04
N GLY A 248 -12.96 -16.82 -24.35
CA GLY A 248 -11.66 -17.21 -24.88
C GLY A 248 -10.78 -16.04 -25.35
N SER A 249 -9.46 -16.25 -25.36
CA SER A 249 -8.46 -15.21 -25.72
C SER A 249 -8.72 -14.57 -27.08
N ASP A 250 -9.12 -15.33 -28.12
CA ASP A 250 -9.39 -14.72 -29.44
C ASP A 250 -10.50 -13.66 -29.38
N TYR A 251 -11.54 -13.89 -28.58
CA TYR A 251 -12.63 -12.94 -28.35
C TYR A 251 -12.17 -11.70 -27.58
N LEU A 252 -11.31 -11.88 -26.57
CA LEU A 252 -10.66 -10.77 -25.86
C LEU A 252 -9.82 -9.86 -26.78
N HIS A 253 -9.53 -10.27 -28.02
CA HIS A 253 -8.85 -9.44 -29.05
C HIS A 253 -9.76 -9.08 -30.24
N GLY A 254 -11.08 -9.05 -30.05
CA GLY A 254 -12.06 -8.70 -31.09
C GLY A 254 -12.27 -9.78 -32.15
N GLY A 255 -11.95 -11.03 -31.82
CA GLY A 255 -12.34 -12.22 -32.58
C GLY A 255 -13.69 -12.79 -32.14
N GLU A 256 -14.05 -13.95 -32.69
CA GLU A 256 -15.28 -14.65 -32.32
C GLU A 256 -15.12 -15.45 -31.03
N ALA A 257 -16.21 -15.61 -30.28
CA ALA A 257 -16.25 -16.43 -29.07
C ALA A 257 -16.07 -17.90 -29.45
N LYS A 258 -15.19 -18.62 -28.76
CA LYS A 258 -15.14 -20.08 -28.87
C LYS A 258 -16.27 -20.67 -28.03
N GLY A 259 -16.95 -21.67 -28.59
CA GLY A 259 -18.20 -22.21 -28.06
C GLY A 259 -18.18 -22.49 -26.55
N GLU A 260 -19.29 -22.16 -25.90
CA GLU A 260 -19.46 -22.09 -24.45
C GLU A 260 -18.90 -23.31 -23.71
N ARG A 261 -17.72 -23.14 -23.11
CA ARG A 261 -17.36 -23.95 -21.95
C ARG A 261 -17.98 -23.31 -20.72
N ASN A 262 -19.25 -23.64 -20.48
CA ASN A 262 -19.87 -23.40 -19.20
C ASN A 262 -19.04 -24.12 -18.13
N VAL A 263 -18.21 -23.37 -17.40
CA VAL A 263 -17.60 -23.83 -16.17
C VAL A 263 -18.74 -23.93 -15.17
N SER A 264 -19.35 -25.11 -15.10
CA SER A 264 -20.56 -25.37 -14.33
C SER A 264 -20.27 -25.32 -12.84
N LEU A 265 -20.29 -24.11 -12.28
CA LEU A 265 -20.63 -23.89 -10.87
C LEU A 265 -22.10 -23.47 -10.81
N SER A 266 -22.81 -24.05 -9.85
CA SER A 266 -24.27 -24.14 -9.74
C SER A 266 -25.04 -22.89 -10.19
N SER A 267 -25.91 -23.06 -11.19
CA SER A 267 -26.80 -22.02 -11.72
C SER A 267 -27.63 -21.36 -10.61
N VAL A 268 -27.30 -20.12 -10.24
CA VAL A 268 -28.17 -19.33 -9.37
C VAL A 268 -29.35 -18.84 -10.20
N LYS A 269 -30.43 -19.63 -10.16
CA LYS A 269 -31.73 -19.23 -10.72
C LYS A 269 -32.08 -17.84 -10.22
N LYS A 270 -32.47 -16.95 -11.13
CA LYS A 270 -33.05 -15.62 -10.82
C LYS A 270 -34.11 -15.80 -9.73
N VAL A 271 -33.78 -15.38 -8.51
CA VAL A 271 -34.58 -15.75 -7.32
C VAL A 271 -35.89 -14.98 -7.37
N LYS A 272 -37.00 -15.70 -7.24
CA LYS A 272 -38.33 -15.11 -7.03
C LYS A 272 -38.27 -14.29 -5.75
N SER A 273 -38.87 -13.09 -5.75
CA SER A 273 -39.05 -12.21 -4.58
C SER A 273 -39.01 -12.97 -3.25
N GLU A 274 -37.91 -12.84 -2.52
CA GLU A 274 -37.73 -13.53 -1.24
C GLU A 274 -38.79 -13.03 -0.25
N PRO A 275 -39.34 -13.91 0.61
CA PRO A 275 -40.34 -13.48 1.58
C PRO A 275 -39.74 -12.44 2.53
N GLU A 276 -40.39 -11.29 2.66
CA GLU A 276 -39.95 -10.19 3.52
C GLU A 276 -39.68 -10.68 4.94
N TRP A 277 -38.43 -10.60 5.38
CA TRP A 277 -38.07 -10.74 6.78
C TRP A 277 -38.39 -9.43 7.49
N LYS A 278 -39.34 -9.47 8.43
CA LYS A 278 -39.90 -8.31 9.14
C LYS A 278 -39.90 -8.55 10.64
N ALA A 279 -39.86 -7.46 11.40
CA ALA A 279 -40.25 -7.45 12.80
C ALA A 279 -41.77 -7.67 12.94
N ASN A 280 -42.17 -8.15 14.11
CA ASN A 280 -43.57 -8.23 14.52
C ASN A 280 -44.10 -6.83 14.90
N GLU A 281 -45.41 -6.69 15.08
CA GLU A 281 -46.06 -5.41 15.45
C GLU A 281 -45.59 -4.86 16.82
N ASP A 282 -45.08 -5.72 17.70
CA ASP A 282 -44.48 -5.38 18.99
C ASP A 282 -42.98 -5.00 18.92
N GLY A 283 -42.39 -4.98 17.72
CA GLY A 283 -40.97 -4.67 17.50
C GLY A 283 -40.01 -5.85 17.74
N THR A 284 -40.50 -7.03 18.14
CA THR A 284 -39.69 -8.24 18.27
C THR A 284 -39.27 -8.78 16.89
N ILE A 285 -38.06 -9.32 16.80
CA ILE A 285 -37.49 -9.80 15.53
C ILE A 285 -37.44 -11.33 15.55
N PRO A 286 -38.17 -12.03 14.66
CA PRO A 286 -38.07 -13.48 14.52
C PRO A 286 -36.74 -13.88 13.88
N CYS A 287 -36.23 -15.06 14.23
CA CYS A 287 -35.06 -15.65 13.57
C CYS A 287 -35.36 -15.84 12.07
N PRO A 288 -34.46 -15.44 11.15
CA PRO A 288 -34.69 -15.62 9.72
C PRO A 288 -34.68 -17.10 9.35
N ARG A 289 -35.25 -17.44 8.19
CA ARG A 289 -35.30 -18.83 7.69
C ARG A 289 -33.92 -19.32 7.24
N GLU A 290 -33.78 -20.64 7.07
CA GLU A 290 -32.56 -21.32 6.61
C GLU A 290 -31.93 -20.71 5.35
N LEU A 291 -32.74 -20.17 4.43
CA LEU A 291 -32.26 -19.51 3.20
C LEU A 291 -31.34 -18.32 3.46
N ILE A 292 -31.52 -17.62 4.59
CA ILE A 292 -30.72 -16.46 5.02
C ILE A 292 -29.82 -16.86 6.22
N GLY A 293 -29.77 -18.16 6.56
CA GLY A 293 -28.85 -18.74 7.54
C GLY A 293 -29.34 -18.81 8.99
N GLY A 294 -30.58 -18.41 9.28
CA GLY A 294 -31.22 -18.65 10.59
C GLY A 294 -32.02 -19.97 10.60
N CYS A 295 -32.72 -20.25 11.70
CA CYS A 295 -33.54 -21.48 11.83
C CYS A 295 -35.04 -21.28 11.52
N GLY A 296 -35.52 -20.03 11.40
CA GLY A 296 -36.95 -19.71 11.26
C GLY A 296 -37.78 -19.83 12.54
N ASP A 297 -37.25 -20.47 13.58
CA ASP A 297 -37.95 -20.79 14.83
C ASP A 297 -37.41 -19.97 16.02
N GLY A 298 -38.27 -19.15 16.62
CA GLY A 298 -37.97 -18.36 17.83
C GLY A 298 -37.63 -16.88 17.55
N LEU A 299 -37.58 -16.09 18.63
CA LEU A 299 -37.26 -14.66 18.60
C LEU A 299 -35.77 -14.43 18.91
N LEU A 300 -35.20 -13.36 18.37
CA LEU A 300 -33.81 -12.97 18.68
C LEU A 300 -33.77 -12.18 20.00
N GLU A 301 -33.09 -12.72 21.01
CA GLU A 301 -32.96 -12.12 22.36
C GLU A 301 -31.86 -11.05 22.39
N LEU A 302 -32.05 -9.97 23.14
CA LEU A 302 -30.99 -8.97 23.35
C LEU A 302 -29.85 -9.53 24.23
N ARG A 303 -28.60 -9.34 23.78
CA ARG A 303 -27.37 -9.67 24.49
C ARG A 303 -26.39 -8.50 24.46
N CYS A 304 -25.47 -8.46 25.42
CA CYS A 304 -24.34 -7.51 25.47
C CYS A 304 -23.02 -8.26 25.70
N MET A 305 -21.88 -7.63 25.43
CA MET A 305 -20.53 -8.18 25.68
C MET A 305 -19.85 -7.49 26.86
N PHE A 306 -20.18 -6.22 27.10
CA PHE A 306 -19.70 -5.47 28.26
C PHE A 306 -20.77 -5.39 29.35
N SER A 307 -20.33 -5.04 30.57
CA SER A 307 -21.21 -4.80 31.70
C SER A 307 -22.20 -3.67 31.42
N ASP A 308 -23.42 -3.77 31.96
CA ASP A 308 -24.48 -2.79 31.74
C ASP A 308 -24.04 -1.33 32.04
N ASN A 309 -24.46 -0.42 31.17
CA ASN A 309 -24.15 1.03 31.19
C ASN A 309 -22.66 1.41 31.03
N TRP A 310 -21.77 0.50 30.62
CA TRP A 310 -20.34 0.79 30.45
C TRP A 310 -20.07 1.94 29.45
N VAL A 311 -20.72 1.93 28.28
CA VAL A 311 -20.59 3.00 27.27
C VAL A 311 -21.12 4.34 27.80
N SER A 312 -22.24 4.33 28.53
CA SER A 312 -22.81 5.54 29.17
C SER A 312 -21.84 6.18 30.17
N GLN A 313 -21.20 5.37 31.00
CA GLN A 313 -20.16 5.85 31.92
C GLN A 313 -18.93 6.41 31.17
N LEU A 314 -18.55 5.80 30.04
CA LEU A 314 -17.46 6.29 29.20
C LEU A 314 -17.80 7.64 28.56
N VAL A 315 -19.02 7.82 28.04
CA VAL A 315 -19.52 9.09 27.50
C VAL A 315 -19.52 10.18 28.57
N ASN A 316 -20.04 9.89 29.78
CA ASN A 316 -20.07 10.88 30.87
C ASN A 316 -18.66 11.35 31.26
N LYS A 317 -17.71 10.41 31.44
CA LYS A 317 -16.30 10.75 31.73
C LYS A 317 -15.65 11.55 30.60
N ALA A 318 -15.93 11.19 29.34
CA ALA A 318 -15.43 11.91 28.18
C ALA A 318 -15.97 13.35 28.12
N GLU A 319 -17.25 13.56 28.42
CA GLU A 319 -17.82 14.91 28.53
C GLU A 319 -17.24 15.72 29.68
N GLU A 320 -17.07 15.13 30.87
CA GLU A 320 -16.48 15.79 32.04
C GLU A 320 -15.05 16.26 31.74
N LEU A 321 -14.24 15.42 31.09
CA LEU A 321 -12.90 15.77 30.65
C LEU A 321 -12.91 16.89 29.60
N ILE A 322 -13.75 16.82 28.56
CA ILE A 322 -13.81 17.93 27.59
C ILE A 322 -14.26 19.23 28.26
N LYS A 323 -15.25 19.19 29.17
CA LYS A 323 -15.73 20.38 29.89
C LYS A 323 -14.62 21.01 30.75
N SER A 324 -13.80 20.21 31.44
CA SER A 324 -12.72 20.74 32.29
C SER A 324 -11.59 21.38 31.48
N TYR A 325 -11.18 20.77 30.36
CA TYR A 325 -10.12 21.33 29.50
C TYR A 325 -10.59 22.44 28.54
N HIS A 326 -11.87 22.47 28.15
CA HIS A 326 -12.44 23.56 27.34
C HIS A 326 -12.45 24.90 28.11
N TYR A 327 -12.58 24.87 29.44
CA TYR A 327 -12.41 26.07 30.26
C TYR A 327 -10.98 26.64 30.20
N THR A 328 -9.97 25.79 29.97
CA THR A 328 -8.57 26.18 29.80
C THR A 328 -8.26 26.68 28.39
N GLU A 329 -8.75 26.00 27.34
CA GLU A 329 -8.51 26.40 25.94
C GLU A 329 -9.29 27.64 25.49
N SER A 330 -10.40 27.99 26.15
CA SER A 330 -11.22 29.16 25.77
C SER A 330 -10.52 30.52 25.96
N LEU A 331 -9.28 30.52 26.49
CA LEU A 331 -8.39 31.68 26.55
C LEU A 331 -7.48 31.82 25.30
N GLU A 332 -7.35 30.78 24.47
CA GLU A 332 -6.36 30.74 23.37
C GLU A 332 -6.93 30.26 22.02
N ALA A 333 -8.02 29.48 21.98
CA ALA A 333 -8.55 28.88 20.75
C ALA A 333 -9.60 29.76 20.04
N SER A 334 -9.15 30.67 19.17
CA SER A 334 -10.02 31.20 18.10
C SER A 334 -10.13 30.17 16.95
N GLY A 335 -11.22 30.24 16.17
CA GLY A 335 -11.46 29.32 15.04
C GLY A 335 -10.52 29.57 13.86
N GLU A 336 -9.25 29.24 14.00
CA GLU A 336 -8.22 29.45 12.99
C GLU A 336 -8.50 28.63 11.73
N LYS A 337 -8.86 29.35 10.66
CA LYS A 337 -8.98 28.84 9.31
C LYS A 337 -7.62 28.32 8.85
N CYS A 338 -7.60 27.21 8.11
CA CYS A 338 -6.37 26.69 7.51
C CYS A 338 -5.76 27.73 6.55
N SER A 339 -4.45 27.98 6.68
CA SER A 339 -3.71 28.96 5.86
C SER A 339 -3.69 28.65 4.36
N CYS A 340 -4.10 27.45 3.94
CA CYS A 340 -4.34 27.12 2.53
C CYS A 340 -5.52 27.89 1.91
N PHE A 341 -6.33 28.56 2.74
CA PHE A 341 -7.44 29.39 2.31
C PHE A 341 -7.28 30.82 2.86
N THR A 342 -7.60 31.79 2.02
CA THR A 342 -7.68 33.20 2.41
C THR A 342 -8.85 33.42 3.41
N PRO A 343 -8.91 34.56 4.14
CA PRO A 343 -9.97 34.79 5.13
C PRO A 343 -11.40 34.73 4.58
N ASP A 344 -11.60 35.02 3.30
CA ASP A 344 -12.85 34.91 2.53
C ASP A 344 -13.14 33.49 2.00
N GLY A 345 -12.22 32.52 2.20
CA GLY A 345 -12.40 31.12 1.83
C GLY A 345 -11.97 30.76 0.41
N ALA A 346 -11.40 31.72 -0.33
CA ALA A 346 -10.74 31.43 -1.61
C ALA A 346 -9.41 30.67 -1.37
N VAL A 347 -8.89 30.03 -2.41
CA VAL A 347 -7.65 29.26 -2.34
C VAL A 347 -6.45 30.23 -2.32
N ASP A 348 -5.57 30.12 -1.33
CA ASP A 348 -4.35 30.94 -1.30
C ASP A 348 -3.30 30.38 -2.27
N LEU A 349 -3.33 30.87 -3.51
CA LEU A 349 -2.38 30.51 -4.56
C LEU A 349 -0.93 30.96 -4.27
N THR A 350 -0.68 31.73 -3.22
CA THR A 350 0.69 32.05 -2.76
C THR A 350 1.29 30.92 -1.91
N SER A 351 0.46 30.02 -1.38
CA SER A 351 0.91 28.83 -0.65
C SER A 351 1.49 27.78 -1.61
N GLY A 352 2.81 27.58 -1.54
CA GLY A 352 3.53 26.58 -2.34
C GLY A 352 3.20 25.11 -2.03
N ASN A 353 2.31 24.87 -1.06
CA ASN A 353 1.86 23.54 -0.61
C ASN A 353 0.49 23.15 -1.19
N LEU A 354 0.09 23.70 -2.34
CA LEU A 354 -1.18 23.39 -3.00
C LEU A 354 -0.97 22.88 -4.43
N ARG A 355 -1.77 21.88 -4.82
CA ARG A 355 -1.76 21.31 -6.17
C ARG A 355 -3.16 21.27 -6.76
N LYS A 356 -3.30 21.87 -7.95
CA LYS A 356 -4.54 21.78 -8.73
C LYS A 356 -4.82 20.33 -9.13
N ALA A 357 -5.97 19.82 -8.74
CA ALA A 357 -6.43 18.44 -8.96
C ALA A 357 -7.65 18.37 -9.91
N ALA A 358 -8.44 19.45 -10.01
CA ALA A 358 -9.58 19.54 -10.92
C ALA A 358 -9.68 20.93 -11.58
N SER A 359 -10.62 21.08 -12.53
CA SER A 359 -10.98 22.36 -13.17
C SER A 359 -12.50 22.48 -13.32
N ARG A 360 -13.22 22.34 -12.21
CA ARG A 360 -14.68 22.54 -12.12
C ARG A 360 -14.97 24.03 -11.91
N GLY A 361 -16.01 24.57 -12.56
CA GLY A 361 -16.49 25.93 -12.29
C GLY A 361 -17.02 26.06 -10.85
N ASP A 362 -16.79 27.21 -10.23
CA ASP A 362 -17.34 27.62 -8.92
C ASP A 362 -17.10 26.66 -7.73
N ALA A 363 -16.06 25.82 -7.81
CA ALA A 363 -15.77 24.79 -6.81
C ALA A 363 -14.46 25.05 -6.05
N ASN A 364 -14.53 24.98 -4.71
CA ASN A 364 -13.39 25.19 -3.80
C ASN A 364 -12.53 23.93 -3.59
N ASP A 365 -12.94 22.78 -4.13
CA ASP A 365 -12.26 21.47 -4.05
C ASP A 365 -11.22 21.24 -5.18
N ASN A 366 -11.05 22.22 -6.07
CA ASN A 366 -10.15 22.13 -7.23
C ASN A 366 -8.66 21.97 -6.86
N TYR A 367 -8.27 22.18 -5.61
CA TYR A 367 -6.90 22.13 -5.11
C TYR A 367 -6.78 21.21 -3.89
N LEU A 368 -5.74 20.38 -3.88
CA LEU A 368 -5.41 19.49 -2.77
C LEU A 368 -4.15 19.97 -2.05
N TYR A 369 -4.10 19.72 -0.74
CA TYR A 369 -2.90 19.95 0.07
C TYR A 369 -1.77 19.01 -0.37
N TRP A 370 -0.65 19.63 -0.74
CA TRP A 370 0.50 19.01 -1.41
C TRP A 370 1.83 19.47 -0.80
N PRO A 371 2.12 19.14 0.47
CA PRO A 371 3.41 19.47 1.08
C PRO A 371 4.54 18.55 0.58
N LYS A 372 5.79 18.91 0.90
CA LYS A 372 6.98 18.08 0.71
C LYS A 372 7.36 17.37 2.01
N ALA A 373 7.66 16.08 1.96
CA ALA A 373 7.92 15.26 3.15
C ALA A 373 9.09 15.73 4.03
N ARG A 374 10.08 16.39 3.43
CA ARG A 374 11.24 16.96 4.14
C ARG A 374 10.96 18.30 4.82
N ASP A 375 9.94 19.02 4.36
CA ASP A 375 9.64 20.39 4.78
C ASP A 375 8.53 20.44 5.85
N LEU A 376 7.95 19.27 6.20
CA LEU A 376 6.88 19.12 7.19
C LEU A 376 7.30 19.61 8.58
N LYS A 377 6.49 20.51 9.14
CA LYS A 377 6.61 21.03 10.52
C LYS A 377 5.40 20.61 11.36
N PHE A 378 5.43 20.94 12.65
CA PHE A 378 4.30 20.75 13.56
C PHE A 378 3.02 21.45 13.06
N GLU A 379 3.14 22.64 12.46
CA GLU A 379 2.03 23.38 11.85
C GLU A 379 1.34 22.61 10.70
N ASP A 380 2.10 21.82 9.92
CA ASP A 380 1.57 21.02 8.82
C ASP A 380 0.70 19.85 9.29
N LEU A 381 0.91 19.34 10.53
CA LEU A 381 0.01 18.35 11.13
C LEU A 381 -1.40 18.95 11.33
N ARG A 382 -1.48 20.24 11.69
CA ARG A 382 -2.75 20.96 11.84
C ARG A 382 -3.43 21.20 10.50
N HIS A 383 -2.65 21.51 9.45
CA HIS A 383 -3.17 21.59 8.08
C HIS A 383 -3.72 20.24 7.62
N PHE A 384 -2.94 19.16 7.78
CA PHE A 384 -3.40 17.80 7.53
C PHE A 384 -4.72 17.49 8.25
N GLN A 385 -4.81 17.78 9.55
CA GLN A 385 -6.04 17.59 10.33
C GLN A 385 -7.24 18.38 9.80
N CYS A 386 -7.05 19.61 9.31
CA CYS A 386 -8.13 20.41 8.75
C CYS A 386 -8.67 19.83 7.43
N HIS A 387 -7.79 19.37 6.54
CA HIS A 387 -8.18 18.69 5.30
C HIS A 387 -8.81 17.31 5.60
N TRP A 388 -8.20 16.54 6.51
CA TRP A 388 -8.65 15.21 6.90
C TRP A 388 -10.05 15.23 7.54
N ALA A 389 -10.35 16.21 8.38
CA ALA A 389 -11.67 16.39 9.00
C ALA A 389 -12.81 16.65 8.00
N LYS A 390 -12.49 17.05 6.75
CA LYS A 390 -13.46 17.21 5.65
C LYS A 390 -13.55 15.98 4.73
N GLY A 391 -12.70 14.98 4.94
CA GLY A 391 -12.54 13.85 4.00
C GLY A 391 -11.75 14.19 2.74
N GLU A 392 -10.98 15.28 2.72
CA GLU A 392 -10.16 15.68 1.57
C GLU A 392 -8.86 14.85 1.52
N PRO A 393 -8.46 14.27 0.36
CA PRO A 393 -7.22 13.51 0.24
C PRO A 393 -5.98 14.44 0.24
N VAL A 394 -4.92 14.02 0.94
CA VAL A 394 -3.65 14.76 1.04
C VAL A 394 -2.54 14.02 0.29
N ILE A 395 -1.72 14.75 -0.47
CA ILE A 395 -0.64 14.17 -1.29
C ILE A 395 0.71 14.70 -0.80
N VAL A 396 1.48 13.91 -0.04
CA VAL A 396 2.83 14.33 0.36
C VAL A 396 3.86 13.94 -0.69
N SER A 397 4.55 14.92 -1.26
CA SER A 397 5.60 14.70 -2.25
C SER A 397 6.92 14.24 -1.62
N ASN A 398 7.69 13.47 -2.39
CA ASN A 398 9.07 13.05 -2.09
C ASN A 398 9.24 12.29 -0.75
N ALA A 399 8.24 11.49 -0.34
CA ALA A 399 8.24 10.71 0.90
C ALA A 399 9.53 9.90 1.16
N LEU A 400 10.08 9.24 0.12
CA LEU A 400 11.31 8.44 0.22
C LEU A 400 12.57 9.27 0.54
N GLU A 401 12.57 10.58 0.30
CA GLU A 401 13.72 11.42 0.63
C GLU A 401 13.95 11.59 2.15
N THR A 402 12.97 11.19 2.97
CA THR A 402 13.08 11.13 4.43
C THR A 402 13.79 9.88 4.94
N THR A 403 14.15 8.94 4.05
CA THR A 403 14.74 7.65 4.39
C THR A 403 16.19 7.51 3.92
N PRO A 404 16.94 6.47 4.37
CA PRO A 404 18.30 6.18 3.88
C PRO A 404 18.44 5.93 2.37
N GLY A 405 17.36 5.67 1.64
CA GLY A 405 17.37 5.41 0.20
C GLY A 405 17.67 3.95 -0.14
N LEU A 406 17.06 3.00 0.56
CA LEU A 406 17.11 1.58 0.20
C LEU A 406 16.45 1.37 -1.17
N SER A 407 17.13 0.64 -2.05
CA SER A 407 16.65 0.41 -3.42
C SER A 407 15.41 -0.51 -3.46
N TRP A 408 14.39 -0.03 -4.18
CA TRP A 408 13.14 -0.74 -4.52
C TRP A 408 13.17 -1.37 -5.92
N GLU A 409 14.33 -1.42 -6.56
CA GLU A 409 14.53 -2.02 -7.89
C GLU A 409 14.01 -3.48 -7.94
N PRO A 410 13.30 -3.88 -9.02
CA PRO A 410 12.76 -5.24 -9.21
C PRO A 410 13.73 -6.38 -8.83
N MET A 411 14.98 -6.28 -9.29
CA MET A 411 16.01 -7.30 -9.02
C MET A 411 16.61 -7.22 -7.62
N VAL A 412 16.46 -6.08 -6.91
CA VAL A 412 16.79 -5.93 -5.49
C VAL A 412 15.68 -6.55 -4.63
N MET A 413 14.41 -6.23 -4.90
CA MET A 413 13.25 -6.81 -4.20
C MET A 413 13.22 -8.34 -4.33
N TRP A 414 13.39 -8.85 -5.56
CA TRP A 414 13.54 -10.29 -5.82
C TRP A 414 14.64 -10.94 -4.98
N ARG A 415 15.80 -10.26 -4.89
CA ARG A 415 16.97 -10.76 -4.16
C ARG A 415 16.77 -10.70 -2.65
N ALA A 416 16.05 -9.71 -2.13
CA ALA A 416 15.68 -9.63 -0.71
C ALA A 416 14.81 -10.84 -0.33
N PHE A 417 13.66 -10.99 -1.01
CA PHE A 417 12.69 -12.06 -0.79
C PHE A 417 13.32 -13.46 -0.84
N ARG A 418 14.07 -13.77 -1.90
CA ARG A 418 14.67 -15.11 -2.10
C ARG A 418 15.76 -15.47 -1.09
N GLN A 419 16.20 -14.56 -0.22
CA GLN A 419 17.32 -14.81 0.70
C GLN A 419 16.91 -14.95 2.17
N ILE A 420 15.62 -14.79 2.48
CA ILE A 420 15.07 -14.95 3.83
C ILE A 420 14.41 -16.32 4.04
N SER A 421 13.96 -16.99 2.98
CA SER A 421 13.54 -18.40 3.03
C SER A 421 14.69 -19.30 3.54
N ASN A 422 14.65 -19.65 4.83
CA ASN A 422 15.56 -20.62 5.43
C ASN A 422 15.43 -21.99 4.73
N ALA A 423 16.47 -22.82 4.80
CA ALA A 423 16.57 -24.11 4.10
C ALA A 423 15.55 -25.20 4.53
N LYS A 424 14.51 -24.82 5.30
CA LYS A 424 13.39 -25.66 5.72
C LYS A 424 12.04 -25.28 5.10
N HIS A 425 11.92 -24.12 4.46
CA HIS A 425 10.71 -23.71 3.75
C HIS A 425 10.85 -23.99 2.26
N LEU A 426 9.77 -24.46 1.64
CA LEU A 426 9.70 -24.68 0.20
C LEU A 426 10.08 -23.40 -0.54
N ARG A 427 10.82 -23.55 -1.64
CA ARG A 427 11.18 -22.44 -2.51
C ARG A 427 9.96 -22.03 -3.34
N HIS A 428 9.02 -21.32 -2.73
CA HIS A 428 7.95 -20.61 -3.43
C HIS A 428 8.58 -19.48 -4.27
N LEU A 429 9.12 -19.88 -5.41
CA LEU A 429 9.65 -19.01 -6.46
C LEU A 429 8.56 -18.60 -7.44
N ASP A 430 7.41 -19.28 -7.40
CA ASP A 430 6.26 -18.96 -8.21
C ASP A 430 5.23 -18.25 -7.32
N VAL A 431 4.61 -17.23 -7.89
CA VAL A 431 3.65 -16.34 -7.25
C VAL A 431 2.42 -16.24 -8.14
N THR A 432 1.24 -16.26 -7.55
CA THR A 432 -0.01 -16.07 -8.26
C THR A 432 -0.20 -14.58 -8.54
N ALA A 433 -0.14 -14.20 -9.81
CA ALA A 433 -0.44 -12.87 -10.29
C ALA A 433 -1.83 -12.83 -10.94
N ILE A 434 -2.39 -11.65 -11.11
CA ILE A 434 -3.66 -11.42 -11.83
C ILE A 434 -3.30 -10.85 -13.21
N ASP A 435 -3.85 -11.42 -14.29
CA ASP A 435 -3.81 -10.77 -15.62
C ASP A 435 -4.92 -9.72 -15.70
N CYS A 436 -4.56 -8.44 -15.85
CA CYS A 436 -5.51 -7.33 -15.80
C CYS A 436 -6.46 -7.27 -17.01
N LEU A 437 -6.20 -8.04 -18.08
CA LEU A 437 -7.07 -8.12 -19.25
C LEU A 437 -8.37 -8.90 -18.98
N ASP A 438 -8.29 -9.97 -18.19
CA ASP A 438 -9.41 -10.89 -17.95
C ASP A 438 -9.65 -11.26 -16.49
N LEU A 439 -8.84 -10.71 -15.58
CA LEU A 439 -8.85 -10.93 -14.13
C LEU A 439 -8.55 -12.37 -13.70
N SER A 440 -7.99 -13.20 -14.60
CA SER A 440 -7.58 -14.56 -14.27
C SER A 440 -6.31 -14.59 -13.41
N GLU A 441 -6.25 -15.58 -12.51
CA GLU A 441 -5.06 -15.89 -11.74
C GLU A 441 -4.07 -16.71 -12.57
N VAL A 442 -2.81 -16.29 -12.59
CA VAL A 442 -1.71 -16.91 -13.33
C VAL A 442 -0.48 -17.10 -12.44
N ASP A 443 -0.05 -18.35 -12.28
CA ASP A 443 1.20 -18.64 -11.57
C ASP A 443 2.41 -18.25 -12.43
N VAL A 444 3.23 -17.33 -11.92
CA VAL A 444 4.41 -16.80 -12.59
C VAL A 444 5.61 -16.85 -11.67
N ASN A 445 6.75 -17.30 -12.20
CA ASN A 445 7.99 -17.26 -11.45
C ASN A 445 8.36 -15.81 -11.11
N ILE A 446 8.58 -15.48 -9.84
CA ILE A 446 8.82 -14.11 -9.36
C ILE A 446 9.98 -13.40 -10.08
N HIS A 447 11.02 -14.14 -10.50
CA HIS A 447 12.09 -13.59 -11.34
C HIS A 447 11.60 -13.20 -12.73
N GLN A 448 10.75 -14.02 -13.35
CA GLN A 448 10.14 -13.73 -14.64
C GLN A 448 9.07 -12.63 -14.54
N PHE A 449 8.40 -12.51 -13.39
CA PHE A 449 7.51 -11.38 -13.10
C PHE A 449 8.30 -10.06 -13.07
N PHE A 450 9.31 -9.96 -12.22
CA PHE A 450 10.15 -8.75 -12.15
C PHE A 450 10.91 -8.46 -13.45
N LYS A 451 11.30 -9.50 -14.18
CA LYS A 451 11.87 -9.34 -15.53
C LYS A 451 10.84 -8.78 -16.52
N GLY A 452 9.62 -9.29 -16.52
CA GLY A 452 8.53 -8.83 -17.39
C GLY A 452 8.04 -7.41 -17.07
N TYR A 453 8.15 -6.98 -15.80
CA TYR A 453 7.90 -5.61 -15.38
C TYR A 453 8.88 -4.62 -16.05
N SER A 454 10.18 -4.96 -16.11
CA SER A 454 11.20 -4.07 -16.70
C SER A 454 11.39 -4.21 -18.22
N GLU A 455 11.30 -5.42 -18.77
CA GLU A 455 11.54 -5.70 -20.20
C GLU A 455 10.25 -5.80 -21.04
N GLY A 456 9.09 -5.74 -20.39
CA GLY A 456 7.78 -5.97 -21.01
C GLY A 456 7.45 -7.45 -21.18
N ARG A 457 6.15 -7.74 -21.26
CA ARG A 457 5.61 -9.08 -21.55
C ARG A 457 4.47 -8.95 -22.55
N PHE A 458 4.43 -9.84 -23.53
CA PHE A 458 3.47 -9.79 -24.63
C PHE A 458 2.89 -11.17 -24.93
N ASP A 459 1.63 -11.19 -25.32
CA ASP A 459 0.89 -12.40 -25.64
C ASP A 459 1.13 -12.91 -27.09
N SER A 460 0.27 -13.83 -27.53
CA SER A 460 0.28 -14.38 -28.90
C SER A 460 -0.08 -13.35 -29.98
N LYS A 461 -0.87 -12.33 -29.66
CA LYS A 461 -1.30 -11.24 -30.56
C LYS A 461 -0.32 -10.05 -30.57
N LYS A 462 0.70 -10.07 -29.70
CA LYS A 462 1.60 -8.94 -29.39
C LYS A 462 0.91 -7.80 -28.65
N TRP A 463 -0.18 -8.10 -27.94
CA TRP A 463 -0.73 -7.21 -26.92
C TRP A 463 0.14 -7.27 -25.65
N PRO A 464 0.35 -6.16 -24.93
CA PRO A 464 0.99 -6.20 -23.62
C PRO A 464 0.17 -7.04 -22.63
N GLN A 465 0.80 -8.01 -21.97
CA GLN A 465 0.20 -8.68 -20.82
C GLN A 465 0.48 -7.82 -19.59
N ILE A 466 -0.56 -7.28 -18.96
CA ILE A 466 -0.44 -6.46 -17.75
C ILE A 466 -0.70 -7.38 -16.55
N LEU A 467 0.37 -7.76 -15.84
CA LEU A 467 0.26 -8.61 -14.65
C LEU A 467 0.35 -7.79 -13.37
N LYS A 468 -0.44 -8.17 -12.36
CA LYS A 468 -0.42 -7.58 -11.01
C LYS A 468 -0.18 -8.63 -9.93
N LEU A 469 0.78 -8.35 -9.04
CA LEU A 469 0.86 -8.94 -7.71
C LEU A 469 0.10 -8.04 -6.73
N LYS A 470 -0.92 -8.60 -6.09
CA LYS A 470 -1.66 -7.98 -4.98
C LYS A 470 -1.16 -8.57 -3.67
N ASP A 471 -1.09 -7.75 -2.61
CA ASP A 471 -0.79 -8.18 -1.24
C ASP A 471 0.45 -9.11 -1.17
N TRP A 472 1.56 -8.70 -1.81
CA TRP A 472 2.80 -9.48 -1.86
C TRP A 472 3.92 -8.84 -1.00
N PRO A 473 4.63 -9.62 -0.17
CA PRO A 473 4.33 -10.98 0.26
C PRO A 473 2.98 -11.10 0.98
N PRO A 474 2.37 -12.30 1.02
CA PRO A 474 1.08 -12.53 1.65
C PRO A 474 0.93 -11.96 3.07
N LYS A 475 -0.31 -11.72 3.47
CA LYS A 475 -0.70 -11.00 4.70
C LYS A 475 0.12 -11.43 5.93
N ASN A 476 0.51 -10.44 6.73
CA ASN A 476 1.36 -10.56 7.93
C ASN A 476 2.81 -11.02 7.70
N GLU A 477 3.21 -11.40 6.48
CA GLU A 477 4.58 -11.87 6.20
C GLU A 477 5.53 -10.76 5.72
N PHE A 478 5.08 -9.50 5.55
CA PHE A 478 5.92 -8.43 4.98
C PHE A 478 7.16 -8.13 5.85
N ASP A 479 6.95 -7.90 7.15
CA ASP A 479 8.02 -7.68 8.12
C ASP A 479 8.94 -8.91 8.28
N GLU A 480 8.43 -10.12 8.01
CA GLU A 480 9.25 -11.33 8.04
C GLU A 480 10.10 -11.51 6.78
N LYS A 481 9.48 -11.34 5.60
CA LYS A 481 10.07 -11.66 4.28
C LYS A 481 10.78 -10.49 3.60
N LEU A 482 10.51 -9.26 4.01
CA LEU A 482 11.12 -8.01 3.54
C LEU A 482 11.40 -7.01 4.70
N PRO A 483 11.99 -7.45 5.84
CA PRO A 483 12.09 -6.69 7.10
C PRO A 483 12.72 -5.30 6.94
N ARG A 484 13.67 -5.16 6.03
CA ARG A 484 14.38 -3.88 5.83
C ARG A 484 13.62 -2.92 4.93
N HIS A 485 12.92 -3.43 3.92
CA HIS A 485 11.97 -2.65 3.14
C HIS A 485 10.76 -2.27 3.99
N GLY A 486 10.38 -3.08 4.99
CA GLY A 486 9.36 -2.75 5.99
C GLY A 486 9.76 -1.52 6.80
N ILE A 487 10.95 -1.53 7.40
CA ILE A 487 11.46 -0.36 8.13
C ILE A 487 11.58 0.85 7.20
N GLU A 488 12.16 0.70 6.00
CA GLU A 488 12.26 1.81 5.04
C GLU A 488 10.89 2.43 4.71
N PHE A 489 9.88 1.60 4.43
CA PHE A 489 8.52 2.05 4.14
C PHE A 489 7.92 2.81 5.32
N ILE A 490 7.97 2.24 6.53
CA ILE A 490 7.43 2.85 7.75
C ILE A 490 8.17 4.16 8.10
N THR A 491 9.48 4.23 7.87
CA THR A 491 10.28 5.46 7.99
C THR A 491 9.83 6.53 6.98
N SER A 492 9.44 6.13 5.76
CA SER A 492 9.00 7.07 4.70
C SER A 492 7.64 7.71 4.92
N LEU A 493 6.79 7.16 5.80
CA LEU A 493 5.41 7.62 5.96
C LEU A 493 5.35 9.07 6.51
N PRO A 494 4.58 9.98 5.89
CA PRO A 494 4.33 11.31 6.43
C PRO A 494 3.31 11.27 7.58
N PHE A 495 3.20 12.35 8.37
CA PHE A 495 2.24 12.46 9.49
C PHE A 495 2.25 11.22 10.40
N LYS A 496 3.44 10.91 10.94
CA LYS A 496 3.73 9.67 11.67
C LYS A 496 2.86 9.49 12.92
N GLU A 497 2.33 10.58 13.45
CA GLU A 497 1.30 10.61 14.49
C GLU A 497 0.08 9.75 14.12
N TYR A 498 -0.33 9.78 12.85
CA TYR A 498 -1.40 8.95 12.29
C TYR A 498 -0.89 7.67 11.61
N THR A 499 0.22 7.75 10.87
CA THR A 499 0.62 6.67 9.96
C THR A 499 1.56 5.63 10.58
N HIS A 500 2.23 5.92 11.70
CA HIS A 500 3.21 5.00 12.29
C HIS A 500 2.53 3.86 13.07
N LEU A 501 2.65 2.63 12.58
CA LEU A 501 1.90 1.44 13.05
C LEU A 501 2.14 1.02 14.52
N LYS A 502 3.17 1.55 15.19
CA LYS A 502 3.55 1.16 16.55
C LYS A 502 3.54 2.32 17.55
N GLU A 503 3.91 3.51 17.09
CA GLU A 503 4.16 4.67 17.96
C GLU A 503 3.40 5.92 17.51
N GLY A 504 2.61 5.85 16.44
CA GLY A 504 1.75 6.96 16.02
C GLY A 504 0.70 7.23 17.08
N PHE A 505 0.84 8.34 17.81
CA PHE A 505 -0.01 8.61 18.97
C PHE A 505 -1.49 8.79 18.61
N LEU A 506 -1.79 9.31 17.42
CA LEU A 506 -3.14 9.53 16.89
C LEU A 506 -3.68 8.28 16.14
N ASN A 507 -2.83 7.29 15.86
CA ASN A 507 -3.25 6.01 15.31
C ASN A 507 -3.94 5.14 16.37
N LEU A 508 -5.26 5.01 16.29
CA LEU A 508 -6.06 4.25 17.26
C LEU A 508 -5.68 2.76 17.36
N ALA A 509 -5.13 2.14 16.31
CA ALA A 509 -4.69 0.75 16.36
C ALA A 509 -3.48 0.51 17.29
N THR A 510 -2.71 1.57 17.60
CA THR A 510 -1.64 1.52 18.62
C THR A 510 -2.22 1.48 20.04
N LYS A 511 -3.43 2.00 20.25
CA LYS A 511 -4.11 2.07 21.56
C LYS A 511 -4.88 0.80 21.92
N LEU A 512 -5.04 -0.12 20.95
CA LEU A 512 -5.64 -1.44 21.16
C LEU A 512 -4.77 -2.27 22.13
N PRO A 513 -5.35 -2.82 23.23
CA PRO A 513 -4.66 -3.70 24.18
C PRO A 513 -3.84 -4.84 23.55
N GLU A 514 -2.92 -5.39 24.35
CA GLU A 514 -2.24 -6.64 24.00
C GLU A 514 -3.22 -7.83 24.10
N GLY A 515 -3.05 -8.81 23.21
CA GLY A 515 -3.86 -10.04 23.21
C GLY A 515 -5.19 -9.99 22.46
N ILE A 516 -5.65 -8.83 21.97
CA ILE A 516 -6.84 -8.73 21.10
C ILE A 516 -6.48 -8.72 19.61
N LEU A 517 -7.42 -9.16 18.76
CA LEU A 517 -7.30 -9.15 17.31
C LEU A 517 -7.24 -7.73 16.74
N LYS A 518 -6.02 -7.24 16.48
CA LYS A 518 -5.75 -5.98 15.79
C LYS A 518 -6.12 -6.06 14.28
N PRO A 519 -6.58 -4.96 13.65
CA PRO A 519 -6.81 -4.93 12.21
C PRO A 519 -5.50 -5.10 11.41
N ASP A 520 -5.59 -5.74 10.25
CA ASP A 520 -4.49 -5.86 9.28
C ASP A 520 -4.29 -4.53 8.52
N LEU A 521 -3.50 -3.64 9.12
CA LEU A 521 -3.09 -2.36 8.53
C LEU A 521 -1.90 -2.49 7.55
N GLY A 522 -1.48 -3.71 7.21
CA GLY A 522 -0.31 -3.95 6.38
C GLY A 522 1.04 -3.77 7.13
N PRO A 523 2.13 -3.37 6.44
CA PRO A 523 2.18 -2.88 5.07
C PRO A 523 1.82 -3.94 4.01
N LYS A 524 1.27 -3.47 2.89
CA LYS A 524 0.89 -4.28 1.71
C LYS A 524 1.56 -3.69 0.48
N THR A 525 2.07 -4.53 -0.42
CA THR A 525 2.64 -4.05 -1.70
C THR A 525 1.78 -4.48 -2.87
N TYR A 526 1.55 -3.53 -3.77
CA TYR A 526 0.90 -3.73 -5.05
C TYR A 526 1.94 -3.48 -6.14
N ILE A 527 2.33 -4.53 -6.87
CA ILE A 527 3.29 -4.42 -7.97
C ILE A 527 2.55 -4.80 -9.24
N ALA A 528 2.39 -3.87 -10.17
CA ALA A 528 1.73 -4.12 -11.44
C ALA A 528 2.57 -3.61 -12.60
N TYR A 529 2.43 -4.25 -13.75
CA TYR A 529 3.03 -3.76 -14.98
C TYR A 529 2.28 -2.52 -15.47
N GLY A 530 2.91 -1.74 -16.34
CA GLY A 530 2.28 -0.61 -17.03
C GLY A 530 2.89 -0.42 -18.41
N VAL A 531 2.17 0.30 -19.26
CA VAL A 531 2.65 0.76 -20.57
C VAL A 531 2.25 2.23 -20.73
N HIS A 532 3.11 3.05 -21.34
CA HIS A 532 2.83 4.48 -21.50
C HIS A 532 1.56 4.75 -22.34
N PRO A 533 1.32 4.08 -23.48
CA PRO A 533 0.08 4.29 -24.23
C PRO A 533 -1.07 3.55 -23.54
N GLU A 534 -2.10 4.29 -23.12
CA GLU A 534 -3.35 3.70 -22.61
C GLU A 534 -3.87 2.63 -23.56
N LEU A 535 -4.33 1.52 -23.01
CA LEU A 535 -4.81 0.37 -23.77
C LEU A 535 -6.33 0.42 -23.97
N GLY A 536 -7.07 0.99 -23.02
CA GLY A 536 -8.53 1.00 -22.94
C GLY A 536 -9.11 -0.33 -22.44
N ARG A 537 -8.53 -1.46 -22.90
CA ARG A 537 -8.88 -2.82 -22.46
C ARG A 537 -7.67 -3.51 -21.81
N GLY A 538 -7.75 -3.72 -20.49
CA GLY A 538 -6.77 -4.50 -19.72
C GLY A 538 -5.61 -3.74 -19.07
N ASP A 539 -5.63 -2.41 -19.08
CA ASP A 539 -4.65 -1.52 -18.41
C ASP A 539 -5.00 -1.16 -16.96
N SER A 540 -6.29 -1.13 -16.60
CA SER A 540 -6.74 -0.84 -15.23
C SER A 540 -6.29 -1.93 -14.24
N VAL A 541 -5.16 -1.67 -13.55
CA VAL A 541 -4.54 -2.58 -12.56
C VAL A 541 -5.26 -2.63 -11.22
N THR A 542 -6.00 -1.58 -10.87
CA THR A 542 -6.82 -1.51 -9.65
C THR A 542 -8.19 -1.00 -10.06
N LYS A 543 -9.24 -1.76 -9.74
CA LYS A 543 -10.63 -1.37 -10.01
C LYS A 543 -11.11 -0.38 -8.94
N LEU A 544 -12.17 0.35 -9.23
CA LEU A 544 -12.83 1.21 -8.26
C LEU A 544 -13.31 0.37 -7.07
N HIS A 545 -12.94 0.78 -5.87
CA HIS A 545 -13.32 0.16 -4.60
C HIS A 545 -13.22 1.20 -3.48
N CYS A 546 -13.72 0.87 -2.30
CA CYS A 546 -13.55 1.64 -1.07
C CYS A 546 -12.72 0.81 -0.09
N ASP A 547 -11.76 1.43 0.59
CA ASP A 547 -11.03 0.81 1.70
C ASP A 547 -11.86 0.96 2.99
N MET A 548 -11.94 -0.09 3.81
CA MET A 548 -12.69 -0.05 5.10
C MET A 548 -11.96 0.73 6.22
N SER A 549 -10.83 1.36 5.91
CA SER A 549 -9.94 2.02 6.88
C SER A 549 -9.04 3.02 6.15
N ASP A 550 -8.58 4.02 6.88
CA ASP A 550 -7.64 5.02 6.38
C ASP A 550 -6.37 4.37 5.80
N ALA A 551 -5.96 4.84 4.61
CA ALA A 551 -4.86 4.23 3.85
C ALA A 551 -3.83 5.27 3.39
N VAL A 552 -2.55 4.96 3.54
CA VAL A 552 -1.43 5.73 2.99
C VAL A 552 -0.70 4.90 1.94
N ASN A 553 -0.64 5.42 0.71
CA ASN A 553 -0.02 4.76 -0.43
C ASN A 553 1.25 5.51 -0.84
N VAL A 554 2.40 4.82 -0.85
CA VAL A 554 3.69 5.38 -1.27
C VAL A 554 4.13 4.74 -2.58
N LEU A 555 4.32 5.54 -3.63
CA LEU A 555 4.89 5.09 -4.89
C LEU A 555 6.40 4.89 -4.73
N THR A 556 6.84 3.64 -4.59
CA THR A 556 8.24 3.31 -4.28
C THR A 556 9.14 3.15 -5.51
N HIS A 557 8.57 2.83 -6.67
CA HIS A 557 9.31 2.52 -7.89
C HIS A 557 8.46 2.71 -9.15
N THR A 558 9.08 3.22 -10.23
CA THR A 558 8.54 3.20 -11.59
C THR A 558 9.62 2.76 -12.57
N ALA A 559 9.25 2.10 -13.66
CA ALA A 559 10.11 1.82 -14.80
C ALA A 559 9.35 2.12 -16.09
N GLU A 560 10.01 2.82 -17.02
CA GLU A 560 9.45 3.08 -18.35
C GLU A 560 9.73 1.90 -19.28
N LEU A 561 8.70 1.41 -19.97
CA LEU A 561 8.85 0.39 -21.00
C LEU A 561 8.97 1.01 -22.39
N THR A 562 10.18 1.04 -22.95
CA THR A 562 10.40 1.47 -24.33
C THR A 562 9.92 0.42 -25.34
N LEU A 563 8.80 0.69 -26.02
CA LEU A 563 8.29 -0.16 -27.09
C LEU A 563 8.95 0.16 -28.44
N SER A 564 9.36 -0.87 -29.19
CA SER A 564 9.83 -0.67 -30.56
C SER A 564 8.69 -0.27 -31.50
N ARG A 565 8.99 0.53 -32.54
CA ARG A 565 8.02 1.03 -33.54
C ARG A 565 7.14 -0.09 -34.13
N ASP A 566 7.73 -1.25 -34.41
CA ASP A 566 7.03 -2.43 -34.93
C ASP A 566 6.03 -3.04 -33.94
N HIS A 567 6.32 -3.01 -32.63
CA HIS A 567 5.39 -3.46 -31.61
C HIS A 567 4.27 -2.42 -31.42
N LEU A 568 4.59 -1.13 -31.37
CA LEU A 568 3.61 -0.06 -31.27
C LEU A 568 2.59 -0.11 -32.42
N HIS A 569 3.05 -0.31 -33.67
CA HIS A 569 2.16 -0.44 -34.82
C HIS A 569 1.22 -1.66 -34.72
N LYS A 570 1.73 -2.82 -34.25
CA LYS A 570 0.91 -4.02 -34.03
C LYS A 570 -0.11 -3.83 -32.91
N MET A 571 0.31 -3.22 -31.81
CA MET A 571 -0.55 -2.89 -30.67
C MET A 571 -1.68 -1.95 -31.09
N LEU A 572 -1.39 -0.86 -31.80
CA LEU A 572 -2.41 0.07 -32.32
C LEU A 572 -3.41 -0.61 -33.27
N LYS A 573 -2.99 -1.62 -34.03
CA LYS A 573 -3.90 -2.42 -34.86
C LYS A 573 -4.86 -3.27 -34.01
N VAL A 574 -4.37 -3.89 -32.93
CA VAL A 574 -5.20 -4.68 -31.99
C VAL A 574 -6.12 -3.76 -31.18
N LYS A 575 -5.66 -2.58 -30.74
CA LYS A 575 -6.49 -1.59 -30.02
C LYS A 575 -7.73 -1.18 -30.83
N LYS A 576 -7.61 -1.04 -32.16
CA LYS A 576 -8.75 -0.78 -33.06
C LYS A 576 -9.74 -1.95 -33.18
N GLN A 577 -9.33 -3.17 -32.84
CA GLN A 577 -10.22 -4.34 -32.75
C GLN A 577 -10.89 -4.40 -31.38
N HIS A 578 -10.16 -4.06 -30.30
CA HIS A 578 -10.71 -3.91 -28.95
C HIS A 578 -11.82 -2.87 -28.89
N ILE A 579 -11.59 -1.64 -29.36
CA ILE A 579 -12.60 -0.56 -29.32
C ILE A 579 -13.93 -1.02 -29.95
N LYS A 580 -13.88 -1.70 -31.11
CA LYS A 580 -15.08 -2.24 -31.78
C LYS A 580 -15.75 -3.39 -31.02
N GLN A 581 -14.97 -4.14 -30.27
CA GLN A 581 -15.46 -5.23 -29.43
C GLN A 581 -16.09 -4.67 -28.15
N ASP A 582 -15.51 -3.62 -27.58
CA ASP A 582 -16.05 -2.86 -26.43
C ASP A 582 -17.37 -2.17 -26.84
N GLU A 583 -17.42 -1.50 -27.99
CA GLU A 583 -18.65 -0.92 -28.57
C GLU A 583 -19.78 -1.97 -28.70
N LYS A 584 -19.45 -3.17 -29.19
CA LYS A 584 -20.40 -4.27 -29.32
C LYS A 584 -20.85 -4.83 -27.97
N GLU A 585 -19.98 -4.86 -26.96
CA GLU A 585 -20.27 -5.33 -25.61
C GLU A 585 -21.12 -4.34 -24.81
N ILE A 586 -20.82 -3.04 -24.92
CA ILE A 586 -21.48 -1.96 -24.18
C ILE A 586 -22.84 -1.62 -24.81
N PHE A 587 -22.91 -1.50 -26.14
CA PHE A 587 -24.11 -1.01 -26.84
C PHE A 587 -24.91 -2.11 -27.54
N GLY A 588 -24.45 -3.37 -27.51
CA GLY A 588 -25.13 -4.51 -28.14
C GLY A 588 -25.19 -4.44 -29.67
N ILE A 589 -24.41 -3.56 -30.31
CA ILE A 589 -24.47 -3.31 -31.75
C ILE A 589 -23.90 -4.51 -32.52
N VAL A 590 -24.77 -5.48 -32.81
CA VAL A 590 -24.55 -6.40 -33.92
C VAL A 590 -24.76 -5.59 -35.19
N CYS A 591 -23.65 -5.24 -35.87
CA CYS A 591 -23.68 -4.79 -37.26
C CYS A 591 -24.13 -5.96 -38.16
N GLU A 592 -25.43 -6.25 -38.15
CA GLU A 592 -26.06 -7.09 -39.15
C GLU A 592 -25.86 -6.44 -40.51
N LYS A 593 -25.00 -7.05 -41.33
CA LYS A 593 -24.92 -6.76 -42.77
C LYS A 593 -26.20 -7.24 -43.43
N LYS A 594 -27.30 -6.51 -43.25
CA LYS A 594 -28.55 -6.76 -43.98
C LYS A 594 -28.27 -6.56 -45.46
N LYS A 595 -28.28 -7.66 -46.21
CA LYS A 595 -28.36 -7.63 -47.68
C LYS A 595 -29.58 -6.81 -48.05
N GLY A 596 -29.40 -5.86 -48.96
CA GLY A 596 -30.39 -4.81 -49.20
C GLY A 596 -31.65 -5.32 -49.88
N THR A 597 -32.76 -4.65 -49.55
CA THR A 597 -33.87 -4.38 -50.47
C THR A 597 -34.40 -3.01 -50.11
N GLU A 598 -34.43 -2.10 -51.08
CA GLU A 598 -34.99 -0.76 -50.92
C GLU A 598 -36.52 -0.83 -50.71
N LYS A 599 -37.05 0.06 -49.86
CA LYS A 599 -38.33 0.76 -50.10
C LYS A 599 -38.57 1.89 -49.08
N THR A 600 -38.46 3.12 -49.59
CA THR A 600 -39.27 4.34 -49.31
C THR A 600 -39.80 4.63 -47.89
N VAL A 601 -39.43 5.82 -47.41
CA VAL A 601 -39.89 6.53 -46.19
C VAL A 601 -41.29 7.14 -46.40
N PRO A 602 -42.08 7.39 -45.34
CA PRO A 602 -42.37 8.78 -44.98
C PRO A 602 -42.13 9.14 -43.49
N SER A 603 -42.00 10.44 -43.25
CA SER A 603 -41.44 11.14 -42.08
C SER A 603 -42.31 11.24 -40.81
N ALA A 604 -41.64 11.32 -39.65
CA ALA A 604 -42.01 12.18 -38.51
C ALA A 604 -40.77 12.56 -37.67
N SER A 605 -40.87 13.66 -36.90
CA SER A 605 -39.75 14.51 -36.44
C SER A 605 -38.99 14.04 -35.17
N PRO A 606 -37.80 14.60 -34.87
CA PRO A 606 -36.83 14.01 -33.93
C PRO A 606 -36.87 14.60 -32.51
N ASN A 607 -36.40 13.82 -31.52
CA ASN A 607 -35.87 14.35 -30.25
C ASN A 607 -35.03 13.29 -29.49
N SER A 608 -33.72 13.29 -29.71
CA SER A 608 -32.71 12.84 -28.74
C SER A 608 -31.32 13.33 -29.16
N CYS A 609 -30.62 14.00 -28.24
CA CYS A 609 -29.28 14.52 -28.50
C CYS A 609 -28.28 13.39 -28.75
N LYS A 610 -27.45 13.53 -29.77
CA LYS A 610 -26.18 12.79 -29.89
C LYS A 610 -25.09 13.61 -29.19
N PRO A 611 -24.14 13.00 -28.47
CA PRO A 611 -22.89 13.67 -28.12
C PRO A 611 -22.07 13.88 -29.39
N GLU A 612 -21.55 15.10 -29.58
CA GLU A 612 -20.52 15.37 -30.59
C GLU A 612 -19.20 14.74 -30.12
N LEU A 613 -18.50 14.07 -31.04
CA LEU A 613 -17.25 13.37 -30.77
C LEU A 613 -16.18 13.78 -31.79
N ASP A 614 -15.98 15.08 -31.94
CA ASP A 614 -14.92 15.68 -32.75
C ASP A 614 -13.88 16.33 -31.83
N CYS A 615 -12.81 15.57 -31.52
CA CYS A 615 -11.57 16.07 -30.93
C CYS A 615 -10.50 14.94 -30.92
N LEU A 616 -9.96 14.53 -32.08
CA LEU A 616 -8.68 13.76 -32.16
C LEU A 616 -8.12 13.63 -33.60
N ALA A 617 -7.75 14.76 -34.21
CA ALA A 617 -6.75 14.92 -35.27
C ALA A 617 -6.54 16.43 -35.40
N THR A 618 -5.33 17.00 -35.37
CA THR A 618 -4.02 16.53 -35.83
C THR A 618 -2.89 17.08 -34.94
N ASP A 619 -1.79 16.35 -34.80
CA ASP A 619 -0.46 16.97 -34.67
C ASP A 619 0.61 16.02 -35.21
N THR A 620 1.39 16.51 -36.17
CA THR A 620 2.58 15.84 -36.75
C THR A 620 3.62 16.88 -37.11
N ASP A 621 4.74 16.87 -36.38
CA ASP A 621 6.01 17.55 -36.67
C ASP A 621 5.95 19.11 -36.77
N GLU A 622 7.02 19.88 -36.55
CA GLU A 622 8.44 19.56 -36.53
C GLU A 622 9.23 20.56 -35.64
N ASN A 623 10.47 20.23 -35.25
CA ASN A 623 11.39 21.14 -34.55
C ASN A 623 11.74 22.40 -35.36
N LYS A 624 11.84 23.57 -34.70
CA LYS A 624 12.88 24.60 -34.96
C LYS A 624 12.91 25.71 -33.90
N ASN A 625 14.10 25.97 -33.35
CA ASN A 625 14.46 27.29 -32.80
C ASN A 625 14.47 28.33 -33.95
N PRO A 626 14.24 29.62 -33.66
CA PRO A 626 15.42 30.49 -33.55
C PRO A 626 15.33 31.58 -32.46
N SER A 627 16.46 32.24 -32.24
CA SER A 627 16.71 33.32 -31.29
C SER A 627 17.02 34.66 -31.99
N LEU A 628 16.75 35.77 -31.29
CA LEU A 628 17.28 37.15 -31.50
C LEU A 628 16.73 38.02 -32.66
N GLY A 629 16.77 39.35 -32.43
CA GLY A 629 16.29 40.44 -33.31
C GLY A 629 15.01 41.10 -32.77
N VAL A 630 15.01 42.13 -31.90
CA VAL A 630 15.56 43.51 -31.99
C VAL A 630 14.83 44.38 -33.03
N GLU A 631 14.52 45.61 -32.62
CA GLU A 631 13.94 46.75 -33.36
C GLU A 631 12.40 46.84 -33.50
N ASN A 632 11.79 48.03 -33.52
CA ASN A 632 12.02 49.29 -32.78
C ASN A 632 10.82 50.25 -33.04
N GLU A 633 10.61 51.27 -32.19
CA GLU A 633 9.83 52.51 -32.47
C GLU A 633 8.29 52.39 -32.71
N LYS A 634 7.41 53.38 -32.37
CA LYS A 634 7.54 54.67 -31.66
C LYS A 634 6.14 55.21 -31.25
N PHE A 635 6.09 55.89 -30.08
CA PHE A 635 5.31 57.12 -29.73
C PHE A 635 3.76 57.08 -29.80
N ASP A 636 2.96 57.82 -29.02
CA ASP A 636 3.09 58.94 -28.05
C ASP A 636 1.90 58.84 -27.04
N ALA A 637 1.69 59.60 -25.95
CA ALA A 637 2.52 60.28 -24.93
C ALA A 637 1.55 61.00 -23.94
N SER A 638 2.09 61.68 -22.90
CA SER A 638 1.39 62.52 -21.87
C SER A 638 0.69 61.73 -20.72
N THR A 639 0.76 62.12 -19.42
CA THR A 639 1.58 63.14 -18.72
C THR A 639 1.82 62.75 -17.25
N THR A 640 3.02 63.04 -16.71
CA THR A 640 3.39 63.13 -15.28
C THR A 640 3.05 64.56 -14.73
N PRO A 641 3.20 64.97 -13.43
CA PRO A 641 4.32 64.67 -12.52
C PRO A 641 4.09 64.71 -10.98
N ASN A 642 5.23 64.72 -10.27
CA ASN A 642 5.49 64.92 -8.83
C ASN A 642 5.62 63.63 -7.98
N GLY A 643 6.71 63.41 -7.23
CA GLY A 643 7.90 64.26 -7.05
C GLY A 643 9.08 63.58 -6.34
N GLU A 644 10.11 64.40 -6.11
CA GLU A 644 11.42 64.20 -5.44
C GLU A 644 11.37 63.29 -4.18
N THR A 645 12.44 62.62 -3.71
CA THR A 645 13.83 63.11 -3.55
C THR A 645 14.82 61.95 -3.28
N LEU A 646 16.06 62.07 -3.78
CA LEU A 646 17.39 61.90 -3.14
C LEU A 646 17.47 61.11 -1.79
N GLU A 647 18.51 60.32 -1.44
CA GLU A 647 19.92 60.37 -1.86
C GLU A 647 20.76 59.10 -1.46
N LYS A 648 21.86 58.83 -2.20
CA LYS A 648 23.22 58.30 -1.82
C LYS A 648 23.39 57.15 -0.78
N THR A 649 24.39 56.26 -0.79
CA THR A 649 25.72 56.11 -1.46
C THR A 649 26.04 54.59 -1.44
N ALA A 650 26.53 53.91 -2.48
CA ALA A 650 27.82 54.02 -3.19
C ALA A 650 29.06 53.56 -2.39
N GLU A 651 29.82 52.62 -2.98
CA GLU A 651 31.29 52.37 -2.96
C GLU A 651 31.58 50.86 -3.20
N ASN A 652 32.14 50.47 -4.36
CA ASN A 652 33.58 50.31 -4.70
C ASN A 652 34.14 48.90 -4.32
N ALA A 653 35.01 48.24 -5.09
CA ALA A 653 35.59 48.52 -6.43
C ALA A 653 36.21 47.24 -7.06
N ASP A 654 36.53 47.35 -8.36
CA ASP A 654 37.64 46.70 -9.11
C ASP A 654 37.84 45.17 -9.19
N GLY A 655 38.35 44.71 -10.35
CA GLY A 655 38.83 43.34 -10.53
C GLY A 655 38.99 42.84 -11.97
N SER A 656 39.43 43.68 -12.90
CA SER A 656 39.62 43.36 -14.32
C SER A 656 40.61 42.21 -14.62
N ASN A 657 40.23 41.29 -15.51
CA ASN A 657 40.90 41.10 -16.82
C ASN A 657 40.27 39.95 -17.63
N GLY A 658 40.06 40.17 -18.93
CA GLY A 658 39.77 39.11 -19.91
C GLY A 658 40.94 38.91 -20.87
N LEU A 659 40.86 37.87 -21.71
CA LEU A 659 41.56 37.79 -23.00
C LEU A 659 40.84 36.79 -23.92
N MET A 660 41.06 36.92 -25.23
CA MET A 660 40.16 36.45 -26.29
C MET A 660 40.64 35.18 -27.02
N HIS A 661 39.70 34.58 -27.77
CA HIS A 661 39.83 33.79 -29.00
C HIS A 661 40.74 32.55 -29.03
N SER A 662 40.12 31.42 -29.42
CA SER A 662 40.30 30.87 -30.79
C SER A 662 39.32 29.73 -31.05
N ASP A 663 38.62 29.79 -32.19
CA ASP A 663 37.87 28.65 -32.75
C ASP A 663 38.82 27.66 -33.44
N GLU A 664 38.57 26.35 -33.34
CA GLU A 664 39.12 25.37 -34.29
C GLU A 664 38.22 24.12 -34.39
N GLU A 665 37.73 23.83 -35.60
CA GLU A 665 36.96 22.62 -35.94
C GLU A 665 37.90 21.43 -36.14
N ILE A 666 37.63 20.26 -35.54
CA ILE A 666 38.20 18.97 -36.03
C ILE A 666 37.16 17.85 -36.06
N GLU A 667 37.14 17.16 -37.20
CA GLU A 667 36.22 16.13 -37.70
C GLU A 667 35.96 14.89 -36.82
N GLU A 668 34.78 14.28 -37.04
CA GLU A 668 34.47 12.89 -36.67
C GLU A 668 35.46 11.87 -37.28
N LYS A 669 35.87 10.85 -36.49
CA LYS A 669 36.38 9.58 -37.04
C LYS A 669 35.75 8.35 -36.38
N ILE A 670 34.72 7.82 -37.02
CA ILE A 670 34.09 6.53 -36.71
C ILE A 670 34.93 5.36 -37.28
N PRO A 671 35.42 4.40 -36.47
CA PRO A 671 36.01 3.18 -36.99
C PRO A 671 34.96 2.07 -37.13
N ARG A 672 34.54 1.77 -38.38
CA ARG A 672 33.89 0.49 -38.71
C ARG A 672 34.90 -0.66 -38.57
N LYS A 673 34.57 -1.73 -37.85
CA LYS A 673 35.19 -3.06 -38.05
C LYS A 673 34.19 -4.22 -38.00
N GLU A 674 33.74 -4.56 -39.21
CA GLU A 674 33.66 -5.90 -39.79
C GLU A 674 33.27 -7.11 -38.92
N ARG A 675 32.15 -7.74 -39.29
CA ARG A 675 31.79 -9.11 -38.91
C ARG A 675 32.69 -10.13 -39.61
N ALA A 676 33.50 -10.88 -38.85
CA ALA A 676 34.12 -12.11 -39.35
C ALA A 676 33.19 -13.33 -39.14
N VAL A 677 32.61 -13.84 -40.22
CA VAL A 677 31.84 -15.10 -40.21
C VAL A 677 32.81 -16.29 -40.16
N ARG A 678 32.73 -17.12 -39.11
CA ARG A 678 33.28 -18.49 -39.12
C ARG A 678 32.29 -19.48 -38.53
N GLY A 679 31.55 -20.16 -39.39
CA GLY A 679 30.76 -21.32 -38.99
C GLY A 679 31.66 -22.51 -38.64
N ARG A 680 31.29 -23.25 -37.60
CA ARG A 680 31.75 -24.65 -37.40
C ARG A 680 30.57 -25.57 -37.16
N LYS A 681 30.68 -26.77 -37.74
CA LYS A 681 29.58 -27.71 -37.95
C LYS A 681 29.08 -28.33 -36.64
N ARG A 682 27.77 -28.59 -36.59
CA ARG A 682 27.14 -29.55 -35.68
C ARG A 682 27.88 -30.90 -35.74
N LYS A 683 28.13 -31.53 -34.59
CA LYS A 683 28.12 -33.00 -34.46
C LYS A 683 26.96 -33.39 -33.54
N ARG A 684 26.15 -34.34 -34.01
CA ARG A 684 25.12 -35.01 -33.21
C ARG A 684 25.79 -36.01 -32.26
N GLY A 685 25.19 -36.19 -31.10
CA GLY A 685 25.47 -37.27 -30.16
C GLY A 685 24.36 -37.31 -29.13
N GLY A 686 23.39 -38.20 -29.31
CA GLY A 686 22.40 -38.51 -28.28
C GLY A 686 22.58 -39.95 -27.84
N TYR A 687 22.16 -40.27 -26.62
CA TYR A 687 21.30 -41.42 -26.32
C TYR A 687 20.86 -41.40 -24.85
N SER A 688 19.55 -41.59 -24.64
CA SER A 688 18.88 -42.27 -23.53
C SER A 688 19.65 -42.55 -22.23
N LYS A 689 19.19 -42.01 -21.10
CA LYS A 689 18.09 -42.61 -20.32
C LYS A 689 17.34 -41.56 -19.51
#